data_AF-A0AAN9FV43-F1
#
_entry.id   AF-A0AAN9FV43-F1
#
_cell.length_a   1.000
_cell.length_b   1.000
_cell.length_c   1.000
_cell.angle_alpha   90.00
_cell.angle_beta   90.00
_cell.angle_gamma   90.00
#
_symmetry.space_group_name_H-M   'P 1'
#
loop_
_entity.id
_entity.type
_entity.pdbx_description
1 polymer ?
#
loop_
_entity_poly.entity_id
_entity_poly.type
_entity_poly.pdbx_seq_one_letter_code
_entity_poly.pdbx_strand_id
1 'polypeptide(L)'
;MEFTFLLLVLACLSKGTEAFLATPLNTTDPDVISILCPEQATGETKDHEWITREGIRKSIRRFFMLNPPPGSAPDFFLPEDATLSELYHAYYGKNSSPTRFIKAVNSIASANVKTDSSAQTRYDPAIQGDGEHLDGLQATLIARYPQILTSILRDEAYSAARGLLGTSLHSLQKFYSHSTWIEQGNSNILEGLGIPGNNIGITANPSEDVCNACPSSQGECQGNVIVGASLSSGYYNYNDTIGGGFLIPKPTTGGKCSHGGVLDDSADVEAIGGINKDTAYPCFSPHHHLHEQAAELAVQATEHYLQVLLDAVGDEKYRRLFDLYLGSALSICIDVTGSMQDDIDAVKAQVAEIVNNTVAELYILVPYNSPVVGPMTKTSDPKVFLDAVNALYASGGDENFCQALQLALSATPDYGDIFCFTDDRAQDAAELMESVTALAQQQHNKVTIILSDIYKKGPQDERDSPLFSTQTTSGGKTSFSSINGRISSDPVQQYQDLADATGGLLISTDKFDVADIVSIIDGGVETSTVTIISLTGIIGNHNNQVLIDDSIINFEVRISGSVTSAAITDVTAGTDYDLLDPAALDTMNDVEVVSHTDTFKAIKWTAPNYGDWELVTDSSGNYSVSVIATSTLDFLGDFAILDPSPPHPHYRQTEGRPLMDTVYYLEITMIGHLESNVVNIKQVEFIDKVGTSLRLIEYHEDVTDQLYIRTQPLPEDPFYIRLLGHVASGNAFCRLMSVLMMPVQTTVDVWANSDDLSARPGESATAMFLVTNFGLESEFSIAGTDDMNFLTSMDPPSIYLSTNDSLPVTAYFTVPSGTLHGTVSTVIITAQSLKQTQSVNSAIAHFVVLPEETDFVKPMCVLTKSPDCIGYNYNGICATHNWTTEANLQDEASGLYSVYAKPEGNSVNIDHFTPGTNELVIVEYGADCCTLQADIIGVDGQGNVGKCNIDMGILGGLIYDFKVDSVGESWVVLHWNITPSAYDILYFNLEINDIALHKVTCHDLYCLDIATYLEPCAVQNFNLIPVFDNNGYEAPGFGVFTQAITSEAEPSAPYNGTEIDATETTITIAWEASLCSSLFQVCYYEVIDEPSNAICEQTTQTSFVIRGLSICKAYFADVVSINPSGTSSPDLKFYGVTLCPGPTE
;
A
#
# COMPACT_ATOMS: atom_id res chain seq x y z
N MET A 1 45.21 -0.91 -24.50
CA MET A 1 46.07 -0.62 -23.33
C MET A 1 45.51 0.55 -22.52
N GLU A 2 44.21 0.87 -22.68
CA GLU A 2 43.56 2.04 -22.09
C GLU A 2 42.84 1.80 -20.75
N PHE A 3 42.61 0.54 -20.35
CA PHE A 3 41.93 0.18 -19.09
C PHE A 3 42.58 0.74 -17.81
N THR A 4 43.85 1.18 -17.88
CA THR A 4 44.57 1.78 -16.73
C THR A 4 44.47 3.30 -16.68
N PHE A 5 43.86 3.96 -17.68
CA PHE A 5 43.71 5.41 -17.70
C PHE A 5 42.38 5.87 -17.10
N LEU A 6 41.30 5.09 -17.29
CA LEU A 6 39.98 5.38 -16.70
C LEU A 6 40.04 5.38 -15.17
N LEU A 7 40.67 4.35 -14.59
CA LEU A 7 40.92 4.19 -13.14
C LEU A 7 41.80 5.29 -12.50
N LEU A 8 42.54 6.09 -13.29
CA LEU A 8 43.31 7.23 -12.77
C LEU A 8 42.63 8.59 -12.97
N VAL A 9 41.62 8.67 -13.84
CA VAL A 9 40.79 9.88 -13.99
C VAL A 9 39.69 9.90 -12.91
N LEU A 10 39.09 8.74 -12.61
CA LEU A 10 38.18 8.55 -11.46
C LEU A 10 38.84 8.96 -10.12
N ALA A 11 40.16 8.80 -9.98
CA ALA A 11 40.91 9.18 -8.78
C ALA A 11 41.26 10.68 -8.67
N CYS A 12 40.82 11.52 -9.61
CA CYS A 12 41.13 12.96 -9.66
C CYS A 12 39.90 13.88 -9.79
N LEU A 13 38.68 13.32 -9.72
CA LEU A 13 37.41 14.06 -9.71
C LEU A 13 36.49 13.68 -8.53
N SER A 14 37.03 13.00 -7.51
CA SER A 14 36.30 12.65 -6.29
C SER A 14 36.03 13.86 -5.38
N LYS A 15 34.99 14.64 -5.73
CA LYS A 15 34.35 15.65 -4.88
C LYS A 15 32.84 15.72 -5.14
N GLY A 16 32.10 14.98 -4.32
CA GLY A 16 30.65 15.00 -4.10
C GLY A 16 30.35 14.14 -2.85
N THR A 17 29.17 14.16 -2.22
CA THR A 17 28.01 15.07 -2.42
C THR A 17 27.65 15.74 -1.04
N GLU A 18 26.50 15.78 -0.31
CA GLU A 18 25.07 15.31 -0.36
C GLU A 18 24.21 16.14 0.64
N ALA A 19 22.87 15.95 0.63
CA ALA A 19 21.87 16.46 1.59
C ALA A 19 20.64 15.51 1.68
N PHE A 20 19.46 15.93 2.22
CA PHE A 20 18.28 15.08 2.53
C PHE A 20 18.05 13.89 1.58
N LEU A 21 17.77 12.72 2.15
CA LEU A 21 17.48 11.51 1.38
C LEU A 21 15.96 11.38 1.17
N ALA A 22 15.52 11.22 -0.07
CA ALA A 22 14.10 11.04 -0.37
C ALA A 22 13.58 9.65 0.03
N THR A 23 14.44 8.63 -0.04
CA THR A 23 14.23 7.24 0.37
C THR A 23 15.29 6.85 1.40
N PRO A 24 15.11 5.78 2.20
CA PRO A 24 16.17 5.26 3.03
C PRO A 24 17.30 4.69 2.14
N LEU A 25 18.55 5.11 2.36
CA LEU A 25 19.73 4.58 1.66
C LEU A 25 20.45 3.54 2.53
N ASN A 26 20.69 2.34 1.99
CA ASN A 26 21.33 1.27 2.74
C ASN A 26 22.83 1.56 2.97
N THR A 27 23.19 1.94 4.21
CA THR A 27 24.58 2.26 4.60
C THR A 27 25.59 1.11 4.44
N THR A 28 25.14 -0.14 4.25
CA THR A 28 26.02 -1.29 4.01
C THR A 28 26.37 -1.46 2.52
N ASP A 29 25.59 -0.86 1.63
CA ASP A 29 25.73 -1.02 0.18
C ASP A 29 27.03 -0.37 -0.33
N PRO A 30 27.84 -1.05 -1.17
CA PRO A 30 29.12 -0.53 -1.64
C PRO A 30 29.03 0.74 -2.50
N ASP A 31 27.89 1.00 -3.14
CA ASP A 31 27.68 2.22 -3.92
C ASP A 31 27.29 3.39 -2.97
N VAL A 32 26.47 3.11 -1.95
CA VAL A 32 25.99 4.07 -0.93
C VAL A 32 27.03 4.40 0.15
N ILE A 33 27.91 3.47 0.52
CA ILE A 33 28.92 3.71 1.58
C ILE A 33 30.03 4.69 1.14
N SER A 34 30.13 4.96 -0.16
CA SER A 34 30.99 6.01 -0.73
C SER A 34 30.34 7.39 -0.75
N ILE A 35 29.02 7.41 -0.51
CA ILE A 35 28.09 8.53 -0.53
C ILE A 35 27.96 9.03 0.93
N LEU A 36 27.40 8.21 1.81
CA LEU A 36 27.11 8.57 3.20
C LEU A 36 28.35 8.65 4.14
N CYS A 37 28.17 9.32 5.30
CA CYS A 37 29.16 9.36 6.40
C CYS A 37 28.77 8.47 7.62
N PRO A 38 28.56 7.14 7.48
CA PRO A 38 27.89 6.33 8.50
C PRO A 38 28.63 6.26 9.84
N GLU A 39 29.96 6.41 9.88
CA GLU A 39 30.74 6.48 11.13
C GLU A 39 30.37 7.65 12.06
N GLN A 40 29.58 8.62 11.57
CA GLN A 40 29.16 9.82 12.30
C GLN A 40 27.66 9.86 12.62
N ALA A 41 26.92 8.77 12.39
CA ALA A 41 25.49 8.69 12.71
C ALA A 41 25.21 9.04 14.19
N THR A 42 24.23 9.93 14.44
CA THR A 42 23.81 10.32 15.79
C THR A 42 22.45 9.76 16.21
N GLY A 43 21.73 9.15 15.27
CA GLY A 43 20.40 8.57 15.42
C GLY A 43 19.98 7.88 14.11
N GLU A 44 18.70 7.54 13.99
CA GLU A 44 18.09 7.06 12.76
C GLU A 44 17.74 8.24 11.83
N THR A 45 17.81 8.05 10.51
CA THR A 45 17.32 9.05 9.54
C THR A 45 15.91 8.69 9.09
N LYS A 46 15.01 9.66 9.08
CA LYS A 46 13.62 9.57 8.62
C LYS A 46 13.48 10.37 7.33
N ASP A 47 13.39 9.65 6.23
CA ASP A 47 13.24 10.16 4.86
C ASP A 47 11.79 10.60 4.52
N HIS A 48 11.63 11.18 3.33
CA HIS A 48 10.34 11.69 2.84
C HIS A 48 9.29 10.58 2.66
N GLU A 49 9.70 9.37 2.29
CA GLU A 49 8.82 8.21 2.20
C GLU A 49 8.29 7.80 3.58
N TRP A 50 9.17 7.57 4.56
CA TRP A 50 8.77 7.19 5.92
C TRP A 50 7.84 8.24 6.55
N ILE A 51 8.17 9.54 6.43
CA ILE A 51 7.34 10.63 6.95
C ILE A 51 5.95 10.63 6.30
N THR A 52 5.87 10.34 5.00
CA THR A 52 4.61 10.24 4.26
C THR A 52 3.79 9.04 4.69
N ARG A 53 4.41 7.85 4.80
CA ARG A 53 3.75 6.61 5.25
C ARG A 53 3.21 6.75 6.67
N GLU A 54 4.01 7.29 7.60
CA GLU A 54 3.62 7.45 9.01
C GLU A 54 2.49 8.48 9.18
N GLY A 55 2.57 9.61 8.48
CA GLY A 55 1.50 10.62 8.48
C GLY A 55 0.18 10.08 7.92
N ILE A 56 0.23 9.27 6.86
CA ILE A 56 -0.94 8.57 6.32
C ILE A 56 -1.44 7.51 7.31
N ARG A 57 -0.57 6.65 7.86
CA ARG A 57 -0.91 5.59 8.82
C ARG A 57 -1.70 6.13 10.01
N LYS A 58 -1.20 7.20 10.64
CA LYS A 58 -1.90 7.87 11.76
C LYS A 58 -3.22 8.49 11.33
N SER A 59 -3.28 9.14 10.18
CA SER A 59 -4.50 9.74 9.64
C SER A 59 -5.58 8.68 9.36
N ILE A 60 -5.21 7.53 8.77
CA ILE A 60 -6.14 6.41 8.52
C ILE A 60 -6.56 5.73 9.84
N ARG A 61 -5.66 5.54 10.80
CA ARG A 61 -6.01 5.07 12.15
C ARG A 61 -7.06 5.97 12.79
N ARG A 62 -6.84 7.29 12.78
CA ARG A 62 -7.80 8.28 13.29
C ARG A 62 -9.13 8.23 12.54
N PHE A 63 -9.09 8.12 11.22
CA PHE A 63 -10.27 8.01 10.37
C PHE A 63 -11.12 6.76 10.68
N PHE A 64 -10.48 5.60 10.90
CA PHE A 64 -11.15 4.36 11.30
C PHE A 64 -11.67 4.40 12.74
N MET A 65 -10.95 5.03 13.69
CA MET A 65 -11.46 5.22 15.06
C MET A 65 -12.67 6.16 15.12
N LEU A 66 -12.77 7.14 14.22
CA LEU A 66 -13.92 8.05 14.11
C LEU A 66 -15.09 7.45 13.31
N ASN A 67 -14.83 6.47 12.44
CA ASN A 67 -15.82 5.78 11.62
C ASN A 67 -15.72 4.24 11.82
N PRO A 68 -15.94 3.71 13.04
CA PRO A 68 -15.74 2.29 13.34
C PRO A 68 -16.69 1.38 12.53
N PRO A 69 -16.32 0.09 12.32
CA PRO A 69 -17.20 -0.89 11.66
C PRO A 69 -18.63 -0.95 12.26
N PRO A 70 -19.67 -1.16 11.43
CA PRO A 70 -21.06 -1.15 11.90
C PRO A 70 -21.32 -2.15 13.03
N GLY A 71 -21.60 -1.63 14.23
CA GLY A 71 -21.89 -2.44 15.42
C GLY A 71 -20.69 -2.85 16.28
N SER A 72 -19.46 -2.38 15.98
CA SER A 72 -18.29 -2.59 16.86
C SER A 72 -18.07 -1.46 17.88
N ALA A 73 -18.74 -0.31 17.74
CA ALA A 73 -18.70 0.76 18.73
C ALA A 73 -19.50 0.38 20.00
N PRO A 74 -19.00 0.68 21.22
CA PRO A 74 -17.83 1.52 21.52
C PRO A 74 -16.48 0.77 21.59
N ASP A 75 -16.48 -0.56 21.48
CA ASP A 75 -15.33 -1.42 21.82
C ASP A 75 -14.24 -1.50 20.73
N PHE A 76 -14.42 -0.80 19.61
CA PHE A 76 -13.45 -0.76 18.51
C PHE A 76 -12.20 0.05 18.87
N PHE A 77 -11.07 -0.64 19.05
CA PHE A 77 -9.77 -0.05 19.36
C PHE A 77 -8.71 -0.46 18.35
N LEU A 78 -7.84 0.50 17.98
CA LEU A 78 -6.68 0.28 17.11
C LEU A 78 -5.39 0.68 17.87
N PRO A 79 -4.38 -0.20 17.99
CA PRO A 79 -3.08 0.16 18.59
C PRO A 79 -2.41 1.36 17.91
N GLU A 80 -1.55 2.09 18.63
CA GLU A 80 -0.85 3.28 18.08
C GLU A 80 0.29 2.92 17.14
N ASP A 81 0.82 1.71 17.29
CA ASP A 81 1.90 1.06 16.56
C ASP A 81 1.42 0.17 15.40
N ALA A 82 0.11 -0.08 15.26
CA ALA A 82 -0.46 -0.93 14.21
C ALA A 82 -0.05 -0.48 12.80
N THR A 83 0.45 -1.44 12.00
CA THR A 83 0.87 -1.24 10.61
C THR A 83 -0.31 -0.97 9.67
N LEU A 84 -0.02 -0.57 8.42
CA LEU A 84 -1.04 -0.37 7.38
C LEU A 84 -1.86 -1.64 7.12
N SER A 85 -1.22 -2.83 7.18
CA SER A 85 -1.92 -4.12 7.06
C SER A 85 -2.87 -4.36 8.25
N GLU A 86 -2.37 -4.20 9.48
CA GLU A 86 -3.14 -4.44 10.70
C GLU A 86 -4.30 -3.46 10.88
N LEU A 87 -4.12 -2.19 10.52
CA LEU A 87 -5.21 -1.19 10.53
C LEU A 87 -6.35 -1.60 9.59
N TYR A 88 -6.03 -2.14 8.42
CA TYR A 88 -7.01 -2.59 7.43
C TYR A 88 -7.67 -3.91 7.86
N HIS A 89 -6.88 -4.92 8.27
CA HIS A 89 -7.41 -6.21 8.76
C HIS A 89 -8.22 -6.08 10.07
N ALA A 90 -7.91 -5.12 10.94
CA ALA A 90 -8.72 -4.85 12.13
C ALA A 90 -10.09 -4.25 11.78
N TYR A 91 -10.19 -3.51 10.66
CA TYR A 91 -11.45 -2.94 10.18
C TYR A 91 -12.28 -3.94 9.36
N TYR A 92 -11.64 -4.68 8.45
CA TYR A 92 -12.28 -5.51 7.43
C TYR A 92 -12.19 -7.03 7.67
N GLY A 93 -11.35 -7.47 8.61
CA GLY A 93 -11.06 -8.88 8.89
C GLY A 93 -9.80 -9.38 8.20
N LYS A 94 -9.21 -10.48 8.69
CA LYS A 94 -7.92 -11.01 8.18
C LYS A 94 -7.97 -11.64 6.77
N ASN A 95 -9.14 -11.73 6.14
CA ASN A 95 -9.29 -12.35 4.82
C ASN A 95 -9.34 -11.32 3.66
N SER A 96 -9.51 -10.04 3.99
CA SER A 96 -9.63 -8.93 3.03
C SER A 96 -8.26 -8.38 2.64
N SER A 97 -8.07 -8.02 1.36
CA SER A 97 -6.76 -7.60 0.86
C SER A 97 -6.40 -6.13 1.19
N PRO A 98 -5.38 -5.86 2.03
CA PRO A 98 -4.89 -4.50 2.29
C PRO A 98 -4.07 -3.96 1.11
N THR A 99 -3.84 -4.78 0.08
CA THR A 99 -2.92 -4.53 -1.02
C THR A 99 -3.26 -3.22 -1.76
N ARG A 100 -4.51 -2.99 -2.18
CA ARG A 100 -4.92 -1.74 -2.84
C ARG A 100 -4.62 -0.51 -1.96
N PHE A 101 -4.93 -0.57 -0.66
CA PHE A 101 -4.66 0.51 0.29
C PHE A 101 -3.16 0.80 0.40
N ILE A 102 -2.33 -0.21 0.66
CA ILE A 102 -0.88 -0.05 0.79
C ILE A 102 -0.30 0.57 -0.49
N LYS A 103 -0.78 0.17 -1.66
CA LYS A 103 -0.41 0.74 -2.96
C LYS A 103 -0.83 2.20 -3.15
N ALA A 104 -2.01 2.59 -2.66
CA ALA A 104 -2.42 3.99 -2.62
C ALA A 104 -1.49 4.83 -1.72
N VAL A 105 -0.96 4.27 -0.63
CA VAL A 105 0.08 4.91 0.21
C VAL A 105 1.42 5.01 -0.55
N ASN A 106 1.90 3.90 -1.15
CA ASN A 106 3.12 3.90 -1.96
C ASN A 106 3.03 4.96 -3.07
N SER A 107 1.95 5.03 -3.84
CA SER A 107 1.73 6.03 -4.90
C SER A 107 1.96 7.48 -4.43
N ILE A 108 1.51 7.84 -3.23
CA ILE A 108 1.72 9.18 -2.64
C ILE A 108 3.18 9.36 -2.20
N ALA A 109 3.81 8.32 -1.63
CA ALA A 109 5.22 8.34 -1.23
C ALA A 109 6.16 8.44 -2.44
N SER A 110 5.99 7.61 -3.46
CA SER A 110 6.76 7.65 -4.71
C SER A 110 6.60 8.99 -5.45
N ALA A 111 5.43 9.63 -5.38
CA ALA A 111 5.22 10.98 -5.93
C ALA A 111 5.94 12.08 -5.11
N ASN A 112 6.03 11.93 -3.79
CA ASN A 112 6.88 12.76 -2.94
C ASN A 112 8.36 12.58 -3.32
N VAL A 113 8.86 11.34 -3.36
CA VAL A 113 10.24 10.99 -3.75
C VAL A 113 10.60 11.53 -5.14
N LYS A 114 9.73 11.34 -6.14
CA LYS A 114 9.91 11.83 -7.52
C LYS A 114 10.05 13.35 -7.62
N THR A 115 9.61 14.09 -6.60
CA THR A 115 9.77 15.56 -6.54
C THR A 115 11.24 15.97 -6.34
N ASP A 116 12.04 15.16 -5.63
CA ASP A 116 13.50 15.30 -5.53
C ASP A 116 14.26 14.75 -6.74
N SER A 117 13.59 14.06 -7.66
CA SER A 117 14.20 13.34 -8.79
C SER A 117 13.97 13.98 -10.15
N SER A 118 12.91 14.79 -10.30
CA SER A 118 12.54 15.39 -11.58
C SER A 118 13.42 16.62 -11.89
N ALA A 119 13.83 16.72 -13.16
CA ALA A 119 14.81 17.70 -13.64
C ALA A 119 14.33 19.17 -13.59
N GLN A 120 13.06 19.41 -13.23
CA GLN A 120 12.55 20.76 -12.94
C GLN A 120 12.34 20.98 -11.43
N THR A 121 11.68 20.06 -10.72
CA THR A 121 11.25 20.28 -9.32
C THR A 121 12.36 20.13 -8.29
N ARG A 122 13.42 19.35 -8.56
CA ARG A 122 14.54 19.18 -7.61
C ARG A 122 15.44 20.40 -7.48
N TYR A 123 15.26 21.41 -8.32
CA TYR A 123 16.06 22.64 -8.37
C TYR A 123 15.24 23.90 -8.07
N ASP A 124 13.92 23.79 -7.87
CA ASP A 124 13.01 24.91 -7.68
C ASP A 124 12.87 25.27 -6.19
N PRO A 125 13.32 26.44 -5.73
CA PRO A 125 13.15 26.88 -4.35
C PRO A 125 11.68 27.01 -3.91
N ALA A 126 10.73 27.18 -4.85
CA ALA A 126 9.29 27.17 -4.58
C ALA A 126 8.72 25.75 -4.35
N ILE A 127 9.52 24.70 -4.54
CA ILE A 127 9.21 23.31 -4.22
C ILE A 127 10.06 22.80 -3.06
N GLN A 128 11.37 23.06 -3.10
CA GLN A 128 12.37 22.61 -2.13
C GLN A 128 12.38 23.44 -0.84
N GLY A 129 11.83 24.66 -0.85
CA GLY A 129 11.74 25.52 0.32
C GLY A 129 13.05 26.19 0.74
N ASP A 130 14.12 26.03 -0.03
CA ASP A 130 15.41 26.69 0.18
C ASP A 130 15.42 28.16 -0.29
N GLY A 131 16.61 28.77 -0.39
CA GLY A 131 16.83 30.00 -1.17
C GLY A 131 16.20 31.28 -0.59
N GLU A 132 15.75 31.25 0.66
CA GLU A 132 14.81 32.23 1.26
C GLU A 132 13.50 32.41 0.45
N HIS A 133 13.04 31.39 -0.28
CA HIS A 133 11.87 31.48 -1.15
C HIS A 133 10.57 30.91 -0.56
N LEU A 134 10.43 30.94 0.76
CA LEU A 134 9.27 30.39 1.49
C LEU A 134 7.92 31.00 1.08
N ASP A 135 7.88 32.28 0.66
CA ASP A 135 6.67 32.90 0.10
C ASP A 135 6.24 32.26 -1.23
N GLY A 136 7.20 31.79 -2.03
CA GLY A 136 6.96 31.01 -3.25
C GLY A 136 6.44 29.61 -2.93
N LEU A 137 7.05 28.93 -1.96
CA LEU A 137 6.57 27.63 -1.47
C LEU A 137 5.12 27.68 -0.98
N GLN A 138 4.75 28.72 -0.20
CA GLN A 138 3.36 28.92 0.21
C GLN A 138 2.42 29.16 -0.98
N ALA A 139 2.84 29.97 -1.96
CA ALA A 139 2.04 30.24 -3.15
C ALA A 139 1.82 28.98 -4.01
N THR A 140 2.87 28.18 -4.22
CA THR A 140 2.81 26.94 -5.01
C THR A 140 1.94 25.88 -4.34
N LEU A 141 2.04 25.71 -3.02
CA LEU A 141 1.16 24.80 -2.27
C LEU A 141 -0.31 25.25 -2.34
N ILE A 142 -0.60 26.54 -2.12
CA ILE A 142 -1.95 27.10 -2.22
C ILE A 142 -2.51 26.96 -3.65
N ALA A 143 -1.69 27.08 -4.69
CA ALA A 143 -2.10 26.91 -6.08
C ALA A 143 -2.39 25.43 -6.44
N ARG A 144 -1.75 24.46 -5.79
CA ARG A 144 -1.95 23.03 -6.04
C ARG A 144 -3.10 22.41 -5.26
N TYR A 145 -3.39 22.90 -4.05
CA TYR A 145 -4.52 22.44 -3.22
C TYR A 145 -5.86 22.34 -3.98
N PRO A 146 -6.35 23.36 -4.72
CA PRO A 146 -7.59 23.24 -5.49
C PRO A 146 -7.50 22.25 -6.66
N GLN A 147 -6.30 21.97 -7.19
CA GLN A 147 -6.12 20.96 -8.25
C GLN A 147 -6.35 19.55 -7.68
N ILE A 148 -5.79 19.26 -6.50
CA ILE A 148 -6.03 18.01 -5.75
C ILE A 148 -7.54 17.82 -5.52
N LEU A 149 -8.20 18.86 -5.00
CA LEU A 149 -9.62 18.80 -4.67
C LEU A 149 -10.52 18.63 -5.89
N THR A 150 -10.27 19.37 -6.96
CA THR A 150 -11.12 19.25 -8.17
C THR A 150 -10.91 17.92 -8.88
N SER A 151 -9.70 17.35 -8.86
CA SER A 151 -9.43 15.99 -9.35
C SER A 151 -10.25 14.93 -8.59
N ILE A 152 -10.42 15.10 -7.28
CA ILE A 152 -11.22 14.21 -6.41
C ILE A 152 -12.73 14.45 -6.56
N LEU A 153 -13.16 15.73 -6.60
CA LEU A 153 -14.57 16.14 -6.51
C LEU A 153 -15.30 16.20 -7.86
N ARG A 154 -14.59 16.23 -8.99
CA ARG A 154 -15.19 16.32 -10.34
C ARG A 154 -15.04 15.02 -11.13
N ASP A 155 -13.80 14.60 -11.36
CA ASP A 155 -13.47 13.51 -12.28
C ASP A 155 -13.28 12.16 -11.57
N GLU A 156 -13.13 12.15 -10.24
CA GLU A 156 -12.68 10.98 -9.45
C GLU A 156 -11.29 10.47 -9.88
N ALA A 157 -10.41 11.35 -10.34
CA ALA A 157 -9.08 11.05 -10.86
C ALA A 157 -8.06 10.82 -9.72
N TYR A 158 -8.28 9.78 -8.91
CA TYR A 158 -7.52 9.55 -7.67
C TYR A 158 -6.01 9.37 -7.89
N SER A 159 -5.57 8.73 -8.98
CA SER A 159 -4.14 8.54 -9.27
C SER A 159 -3.42 9.89 -9.48
N ALA A 160 -4.02 10.80 -10.26
CA ALA A 160 -3.52 12.17 -10.42
C ALA A 160 -3.57 12.97 -9.11
N ALA A 161 -4.63 12.79 -8.31
CA ALA A 161 -4.75 13.42 -6.99
C ALA A 161 -3.67 12.94 -5.99
N ARG A 162 -3.31 11.64 -6.01
CA ARG A 162 -2.19 11.07 -5.23
C ARG A 162 -0.85 11.70 -5.64
N GLY A 163 -0.62 11.86 -6.95
CA GLY A 163 0.56 12.55 -7.49
C GLY A 163 0.68 13.99 -6.99
N LEU A 164 -0.37 14.80 -7.18
CA LEU A 164 -0.42 16.20 -6.74
C LEU A 164 -0.33 16.34 -5.21
N LEU A 165 -0.87 15.37 -4.45
CA LEU A 165 -0.74 15.28 -3.01
C LEU A 165 0.70 14.98 -2.58
N GLY A 166 1.36 13.98 -3.18
CA GLY A 166 2.76 13.63 -2.88
C GLY A 166 3.72 14.80 -3.07
N THR A 167 3.63 15.51 -4.21
CA THR A 167 4.40 16.74 -4.47
C THR A 167 4.02 17.92 -3.54
N SER A 168 2.88 17.86 -2.86
CA SER A 168 2.51 18.85 -1.83
C SER A 168 3.05 18.46 -0.45
N LEU A 169 2.95 17.18 -0.07
CA LEU A 169 3.57 16.64 1.13
C LEU A 169 5.09 16.86 1.11
N HIS A 170 5.72 16.71 -0.05
CA HIS A 170 7.14 17.05 -0.26
C HIS A 170 7.51 18.43 0.29
N SER A 171 6.93 19.51 -0.26
CA SER A 171 7.22 20.88 0.16
C SER A 171 6.78 21.17 1.61
N LEU A 172 5.69 20.55 2.08
CA LEU A 172 5.25 20.63 3.47
C LEU A 172 6.26 20.04 4.45
N GLN A 173 6.95 18.96 4.05
CA GLN A 173 7.96 18.29 4.87
C GLN A 173 9.31 19.05 4.80
N LYS A 174 9.76 19.45 3.60
CA LYS A 174 10.97 20.28 3.39
C LYS A 174 10.94 21.59 4.18
N PHE A 175 9.76 22.18 4.41
CA PHE A 175 9.63 23.36 5.27
C PHE A 175 10.23 23.17 6.67
N TYR A 176 10.02 22.01 7.30
CA TYR A 176 10.52 21.76 8.67
C TYR A 176 12.03 21.43 8.69
N SER A 177 12.59 20.97 7.57
CA SER A 177 14.02 20.68 7.46
C SER A 177 14.86 21.89 7.06
N HIS A 178 14.41 22.67 6.08
CA HIS A 178 15.19 23.74 5.43
C HIS A 178 14.93 25.14 6.02
N SER A 179 13.83 25.36 6.74
CA SER A 179 13.52 26.66 7.39
C SER A 179 14.13 26.81 8.79
N THR A 180 14.08 28.03 9.34
CA THR A 180 14.44 28.36 10.73
C THR A 180 13.30 28.13 11.75
N TRP A 181 12.21 27.45 11.37
CA TRP A 181 11.00 27.33 12.20
C TRP A 181 11.28 26.74 13.60
N ILE A 182 12.10 25.68 13.67
CA ILE A 182 12.40 24.98 14.93
C ILE A 182 13.38 25.80 15.78
N GLU A 183 14.37 26.41 15.15
CA GLU A 183 15.38 27.26 15.79
C GLU A 183 14.80 28.57 16.37
N GLN A 184 13.66 29.03 15.84
CA GLN A 184 12.86 30.11 16.44
C GLN A 184 12.11 29.68 17.72
N GLY A 185 12.12 28.38 18.06
CA GLY A 185 11.51 27.83 19.27
C GLY A 185 10.07 27.33 19.11
N ASN A 186 9.61 27.10 17.87
CA ASN A 186 8.29 26.53 17.63
C ASN A 186 8.30 25.01 17.85
N SER A 187 7.46 24.53 18.76
CA SER A 187 7.27 23.09 19.06
C SER A 187 6.09 22.44 18.32
N ASN A 188 5.37 23.22 17.52
CA ASN A 188 4.12 22.84 16.87
C ASN A 188 4.21 23.11 15.36
N ILE A 189 3.30 22.52 14.58
CA ILE A 189 3.18 22.77 13.16
C ILE A 189 2.66 24.18 12.84
N LEU A 190 2.95 24.65 11.62
CA LEU A 190 2.35 25.83 11.03
C LEU A 190 1.05 25.43 10.30
N GLU A 191 -0.08 25.43 11.00
CA GLU A 191 -1.40 25.01 10.47
C GLU A 191 -1.82 25.72 9.17
N GLY A 192 -1.33 26.95 8.93
CA GLY A 192 -1.61 27.71 7.71
C GLY A 192 -0.73 27.36 6.51
N LEU A 193 0.25 26.45 6.65
CA LEU A 193 1.18 26.10 5.58
C LEU A 193 0.46 25.31 4.47
N GLY A 194 0.50 25.83 3.25
CA GLY A 194 -0.15 25.25 2.08
C GLY A 194 -1.68 25.31 2.03
N ILE A 195 -2.35 25.89 3.04
CA ILE A 195 -3.82 25.99 3.09
C ILE A 195 -4.28 27.34 2.52
N PRO A 196 -5.17 27.39 1.51
CA PRO A 196 -5.66 28.64 0.92
C PRO A 196 -6.13 29.70 1.92
N GLY A 197 -5.90 30.96 1.59
CA GLY A 197 -6.24 32.12 2.42
C GLY A 197 -5.32 32.36 3.64
N ASN A 198 -4.37 31.47 3.92
CA ASN A 198 -3.43 31.60 5.06
C ASN A 198 -2.06 32.14 4.63
N ASN A 199 -1.31 32.65 5.61
CA ASN A 199 0.00 33.26 5.44
C ASN A 199 0.99 32.67 6.47
N ILE A 200 2.23 32.40 6.04
CA ILE A 200 3.29 31.76 6.84
C ILE A 200 3.97 32.67 7.88
N GLY A 201 3.67 33.97 7.89
CA GLY A 201 4.18 34.94 8.86
C GLY A 201 4.91 36.10 8.20
N ILE A 202 6.05 36.50 8.77
CA ILE A 202 6.96 37.49 8.17
C ILE A 202 8.23 36.75 7.78
N THR A 203 8.51 36.72 6.48
CA THR A 203 9.73 36.19 5.89
C THR A 203 10.88 37.19 6.01
N ALA A 204 12.12 36.67 6.13
CA ALA A 204 13.31 37.48 6.29
C ALA A 204 13.65 38.23 5.00
N ASN A 205 13.80 39.55 5.12
CA ASN A 205 14.09 40.37 3.95
C ASN A 205 15.56 40.18 3.48
N PRO A 206 15.91 40.45 2.20
CA PRO A 206 17.26 40.20 1.68
C PRO A 206 18.41 41.00 2.34
N SER A 207 18.11 41.93 3.26
CA SER A 207 19.11 42.68 4.03
C SER A 207 19.09 42.38 5.54
N GLU A 208 18.37 41.33 5.96
CA GLU A 208 18.26 40.87 7.34
C GLU A 208 19.29 39.79 7.65
N ASP A 209 20.12 40.02 8.67
CA ASP A 209 21.00 39.00 9.23
C ASP A 209 20.15 37.99 10.04
N VAL A 210 20.16 36.72 9.63
CA VAL A 210 19.43 35.61 10.25
C VAL A 210 20.36 34.57 10.87
N CYS A 211 21.57 34.39 10.36
CA CYS A 211 22.57 33.44 10.86
C CYS A 211 23.91 34.11 11.19
N ASN A 212 24.54 33.62 12.26
CA ASN A 212 25.96 33.82 12.56
C ASN A 212 26.82 32.77 11.85
N ALA A 213 28.14 32.98 11.81
CA ALA A 213 29.08 31.98 11.32
C ALA A 213 29.23 30.79 12.29
N CYS A 214 29.12 29.57 11.75
CA CYS A 214 29.43 28.32 12.44
C CYS A 214 30.94 28.15 12.71
N PRO A 215 31.36 27.19 13.57
CA PRO A 215 32.78 26.92 13.85
C PRO A 215 33.59 26.49 12.61
N SER A 216 32.91 25.88 11.65
CA SER A 216 33.38 25.46 10.33
C SER A 216 32.23 25.59 9.32
N SER A 217 32.54 25.62 8.02
CA SER A 217 31.54 25.54 6.95
C SER A 217 30.94 24.13 6.80
N GLN A 218 31.55 23.12 7.41
CA GLN A 218 31.21 21.71 7.29
C GLN A 218 31.17 21.03 8.65
N GLY A 219 30.28 20.05 8.81
CA GLY A 219 29.99 19.39 10.08
C GLY A 219 28.92 20.09 10.93
N GLU A 220 28.73 19.60 12.15
CA GLU A 220 27.76 20.11 13.13
C GLU A 220 27.87 21.62 13.37
N CYS A 221 26.73 22.28 13.46
CA CYS A 221 26.59 23.64 13.97
C CYS A 221 25.46 23.70 15.00
N GLN A 222 25.60 24.58 16.00
CA GLN A 222 24.55 24.81 17.00
C GLN A 222 24.39 26.31 17.24
N GLY A 223 23.15 26.80 17.31
CA GLY A 223 22.84 28.17 17.75
C GLY A 223 23.39 29.29 16.85
N ASN A 224 23.55 29.04 15.54
CA ASN A 224 23.90 30.07 14.56
C ASN A 224 22.73 31.04 14.30
N VAL A 225 21.48 30.55 14.26
CA VAL A 225 20.27 31.35 14.02
C VAL A 225 20.12 32.44 15.08
N ILE A 226 19.84 33.65 14.61
CA ILE A 226 19.73 34.87 15.42
C ILE A 226 18.35 34.91 16.07
N VAL A 227 18.34 34.86 17.41
CA VAL A 227 17.12 34.90 18.22
C VAL A 227 16.32 36.17 17.92
N GLY A 228 15.13 35.99 17.35
CA GLY A 228 14.21 37.08 16.98
C GLY A 228 14.39 37.63 15.56
N ALA A 229 15.18 36.99 14.70
CA ALA A 229 15.13 37.20 13.26
C ALA A 229 13.86 36.59 12.65
N SER A 230 13.41 37.13 11.51
CA SER A 230 12.22 36.67 10.77
C SER A 230 12.40 35.26 10.17
N LEU A 231 11.30 34.64 9.72
CA LEU A 231 11.32 33.27 9.18
C LEU A 231 12.13 33.22 7.87
N SER A 232 13.03 32.26 7.76
CA SER A 232 14.02 32.16 6.67
C SER A 232 14.25 30.70 6.33
N SER A 233 14.91 30.43 5.20
CA SER A 233 15.42 29.11 4.85
C SER A 233 16.86 29.17 4.37
N GLY A 234 17.55 28.04 4.42
CA GLY A 234 18.93 27.94 3.96
C GLY A 234 19.02 28.17 2.45
N TYR A 235 19.90 29.07 2.01
CA TYR A 235 20.29 29.13 0.60
C TYR A 235 21.07 27.86 0.23
N TYR A 236 20.73 27.21 -0.89
CA TYR A 236 21.45 26.04 -1.39
C TYR A 236 22.09 26.38 -2.75
N ASN A 237 23.40 26.20 -2.88
CA ASN A 237 24.11 26.27 -4.15
C ASN A 237 24.85 24.95 -4.42
N TYR A 238 24.93 24.55 -5.69
CA TYR A 238 25.80 23.46 -6.12
C TYR A 238 26.16 23.59 -7.61
N ASN A 239 27.34 23.11 -7.97
CA ASN A 239 27.90 23.19 -9.31
C ASN A 239 27.29 22.17 -10.30
N ASP A 240 26.01 22.34 -10.67
CA ASP A 240 25.34 21.61 -11.75
C ASP A 240 24.95 22.52 -12.93
N THR A 241 25.11 21.98 -14.14
CA THR A 241 24.73 22.59 -15.42
C THR A 241 23.22 22.63 -15.70
N ILE A 242 22.40 21.77 -15.08
CA ILE A 242 20.93 21.82 -15.22
C ILE A 242 20.36 22.79 -14.17
N GLY A 243 20.68 22.59 -12.89
CA GLY A 243 20.17 23.41 -11.78
C GLY A 243 20.49 24.91 -11.84
N GLY A 244 21.60 25.30 -12.49
CA GLY A 244 22.05 26.69 -12.56
C GLY A 244 21.10 27.70 -13.25
N GLY A 245 19.96 27.25 -13.78
CA GLY A 245 18.87 28.12 -14.26
C GLY A 245 17.83 28.48 -13.20
N PHE A 246 17.72 27.71 -12.11
CA PHE A 246 16.65 27.82 -11.10
C PHE A 246 17.15 28.36 -9.75
N LEU A 247 18.39 28.03 -9.36
CA LEU A 247 18.96 28.35 -8.04
C LEU A 247 19.02 29.86 -7.73
N ILE A 248 18.64 30.22 -6.50
CA ILE A 248 18.78 31.58 -5.97
C ILE A 248 20.11 31.68 -5.19
N PRO A 249 21.12 32.44 -5.67
CA PRO A 249 22.43 32.43 -5.06
C PRO A 249 22.50 33.22 -3.75
N LYS A 250 22.98 32.58 -2.68
CA LYS A 250 23.27 33.20 -1.37
C LYS A 250 24.01 34.55 -1.52
N PRO A 251 23.53 35.64 -0.88
CA PRO A 251 24.23 36.92 -0.86
C PRO A 251 25.67 36.80 -0.35
N THR A 252 26.63 37.39 -1.07
CA THR A 252 28.07 37.24 -0.78
C THR A 252 28.57 38.02 0.44
N THR A 253 27.69 38.76 1.13
CA THR A 253 27.98 39.53 2.35
C THR A 253 26.74 39.61 3.22
N GLY A 254 26.91 39.55 4.54
CA GLY A 254 25.82 39.58 5.53
C GLY A 254 25.54 38.21 6.17
N GLY A 255 24.70 38.19 7.19
CA GLY A 255 24.39 37.04 8.01
C GLY A 255 23.30 36.14 7.42
N LYS A 256 23.41 35.69 6.17
CA LYS A 256 22.38 34.81 5.57
C LYS A 256 22.65 33.33 5.84
N CYS A 257 21.59 32.60 6.17
CA CYS A 257 21.66 31.17 6.47
C CYS A 257 21.95 30.38 5.18
N SER A 258 22.96 29.51 5.23
CA SER A 258 23.15 28.47 4.23
C SER A 258 22.27 27.27 4.54
N HIS A 259 22.00 26.47 3.52
CA HIS A 259 21.54 25.10 3.70
C HIS A 259 22.59 24.31 4.49
N GLY A 260 23.84 24.38 4.05
CA GLY A 260 24.97 23.66 4.64
C GLY A 260 25.03 22.20 4.22
N GLY A 261 26.02 21.49 4.78
CA GLY A 261 26.36 20.13 4.38
C GLY A 261 27.43 20.10 3.29
N VAL A 262 28.02 18.92 3.06
CA VAL A 262 29.15 18.75 2.14
C VAL A 262 28.84 19.04 0.66
N LEU A 263 27.55 19.14 0.29
CA LEU A 263 27.14 19.53 -1.06
C LEU A 263 26.97 21.05 -1.26
N ASP A 264 26.70 21.82 -0.20
CA ASP A 264 26.29 23.21 -0.36
C ASP A 264 27.50 24.13 -0.59
N ASP A 265 27.74 24.52 -1.83
CA ASP A 265 28.73 25.53 -2.23
C ASP A 265 28.47 26.89 -1.54
N SER A 266 27.26 27.13 -1.02
CA SER A 266 26.94 28.33 -0.23
C SER A 266 27.50 28.29 1.20
N ALA A 267 27.81 27.10 1.74
CA ALA A 267 28.26 26.91 3.12
C ALA A 267 29.60 27.57 3.45
N ASP A 268 30.44 27.83 2.43
CA ASP A 268 31.71 28.58 2.52
C ASP A 268 31.53 30.12 2.39
N VAL A 269 30.32 30.62 2.13
CA VAL A 269 29.99 32.06 2.02
C VAL A 269 29.70 32.66 3.42
N GLU A 270 29.85 33.98 3.59
CA GLU A 270 29.69 34.68 4.88
C GLU A 270 28.41 34.27 5.65
N ALA A 271 28.54 34.18 6.98
CA ALA A 271 27.76 33.24 7.82
C ALA A 271 27.91 31.79 7.32
N ILE A 272 29.12 31.24 7.46
CA ILE A 272 29.48 29.89 7.05
C ILE A 272 28.74 28.81 7.85
N GLY A 273 28.61 27.61 7.28
CA GLY A 273 27.93 26.45 7.86
C GLY A 273 26.56 26.25 7.23
N GLY A 274 25.52 26.04 8.03
CA GLY A 274 24.14 26.02 7.56
C GLY A 274 23.12 25.64 8.64
N ILE A 275 21.87 25.41 8.24
CA ILE A 275 20.73 25.16 9.14
C ILE A 275 19.90 23.91 8.78
N ASN A 276 20.30 23.15 7.76
CA ASN A 276 19.50 22.00 7.31
C ASN A 276 19.45 20.88 8.36
N LYS A 277 18.31 20.18 8.38
CA LYS A 277 17.94 19.19 9.41
C LYS A 277 17.64 17.82 8.83
N ASP A 278 17.62 17.66 7.50
CA ASP A 278 18.65 16.83 6.89
C ASP A 278 18.49 15.34 7.17
N THR A 279 19.43 14.85 7.97
CA THR A 279 19.62 13.45 8.32
C THR A 279 20.21 13.41 9.72
N ALA A 280 20.30 12.22 10.32
CA ALA A 280 21.04 12.03 11.57
C ALA A 280 22.59 12.10 11.39
N TYR A 281 23.10 12.46 10.20
CA TYR A 281 24.54 12.58 9.89
C TYR A 281 25.01 14.05 9.93
N PRO A 282 25.96 14.41 10.82
CA PRO A 282 26.48 15.77 10.96
C PRO A 282 27.21 16.32 9.72
N CYS A 283 27.67 15.47 8.80
CA CYS A 283 28.40 15.91 7.60
C CYS A 283 27.48 16.50 6.53
N PHE A 284 26.23 16.03 6.45
CA PHE A 284 25.19 16.57 5.56
C PHE A 284 24.37 17.63 6.26
N SER A 285 24.12 17.44 7.56
CA SER A 285 23.16 18.24 8.31
C SER A 285 23.84 18.93 9.48
N PRO A 286 24.19 20.22 9.35
CA PRO A 286 24.74 20.98 10.46
C PRO A 286 23.83 20.91 11.69
N HIS A 287 22.51 20.87 11.49
CA HIS A 287 21.49 20.75 12.53
C HIS A 287 20.90 19.32 12.65
N HIS A 288 21.68 18.26 12.38
CA HIS A 288 21.28 16.85 12.58
C HIS A 288 20.64 16.58 13.95
N HIS A 289 21.05 17.32 14.99
CA HIS A 289 20.51 17.23 16.35
C HIS A 289 19.05 17.72 16.50
N LEU A 290 18.44 18.24 15.43
CA LEU A 290 17.01 18.60 15.33
C LEU A 290 16.27 17.74 14.28
N HIS A 291 16.93 16.74 13.66
CA HIS A 291 16.34 15.91 12.61
C HIS A 291 15.07 15.18 13.06
N GLU A 292 15.12 14.53 14.23
CA GLU A 292 13.99 13.81 14.83
C GLU A 292 12.78 14.73 15.05
N GLN A 293 13.00 15.92 15.64
CA GLN A 293 11.95 16.93 15.84
C GLN A 293 11.40 17.48 14.50
N ALA A 294 12.25 17.63 13.47
CA ALA A 294 11.81 18.05 12.14
C ALA A 294 10.91 16.99 11.48
N ALA A 295 11.29 15.71 11.57
CA ALA A 295 10.49 14.59 11.08
C ALA A 295 9.15 14.47 11.84
N GLU A 296 9.15 14.60 13.18
CA GLU A 296 7.92 14.60 13.98
C GLU A 296 6.93 15.71 13.58
N LEU A 297 7.43 16.92 13.31
CA LEU A 297 6.61 18.05 12.84
C LEU A 297 6.15 17.85 11.39
N ALA A 298 6.98 17.27 10.53
CA ALA A 298 6.64 16.94 9.15
C ALA A 298 5.57 15.84 9.05
N VAL A 299 5.59 14.84 9.96
CA VAL A 299 4.51 13.86 10.14
C VAL A 299 3.22 14.55 10.60
N GLN A 300 3.27 15.38 11.66
CA GLN A 300 2.10 16.11 12.15
C GLN A 300 1.50 17.06 11.10
N ALA A 301 2.33 17.69 10.27
CA ALA A 301 1.87 18.55 9.18
C ALA A 301 1.22 17.74 8.05
N THR A 302 1.74 16.55 7.77
CA THR A 302 1.11 15.57 6.87
C THR A 302 -0.27 15.15 7.41
N GLU A 303 -0.37 14.77 8.69
CA GLU A 303 -1.65 14.45 9.36
C GLU A 303 -2.65 15.62 9.27
N HIS A 304 -2.21 16.86 9.53
CA HIS A 304 -3.06 18.05 9.46
C HIS A 304 -3.55 18.34 8.04
N TYR A 305 -2.67 18.30 7.04
CA TYR A 305 -3.03 18.52 5.64
C TYR A 305 -4.02 17.46 5.15
N LEU A 306 -3.85 16.20 5.56
CA LEU A 306 -4.79 15.11 5.29
C LEU A 306 -6.14 15.28 6.00
N GLN A 307 -6.17 15.81 7.22
CA GLN A 307 -7.41 16.17 7.91
C GLN A 307 -8.15 17.32 7.19
N VAL A 308 -7.44 18.36 6.74
CA VAL A 308 -8.02 19.45 5.96
C VAL A 308 -8.49 18.99 4.57
N LEU A 309 -7.85 17.96 4.00
CA LEU A 309 -8.30 17.28 2.78
C LEU A 309 -9.58 16.45 3.00
N LEU A 310 -9.62 15.63 4.07
CA LEU A 310 -10.83 14.90 4.51
C LEU A 310 -12.02 15.84 4.73
N ASP A 311 -11.78 16.99 5.35
CA ASP A 311 -12.78 18.01 5.62
C ASP A 311 -13.24 18.79 4.38
N ALA A 312 -12.58 18.60 3.23
CA ALA A 312 -12.98 19.17 1.95
C ALA A 312 -13.69 18.13 1.05
N VAL A 313 -13.25 16.87 1.06
CA VAL A 313 -13.74 15.83 0.14
C VAL A 313 -14.82 14.92 0.74
N GLY A 314 -14.91 14.86 2.06
CA GLY A 314 -15.84 13.98 2.77
C GLY A 314 -15.40 12.50 2.81
N ASP A 315 -15.95 11.76 3.76
CA ASP A 315 -15.47 10.42 4.14
C ASP A 315 -15.53 9.37 3.02
N GLU A 316 -16.48 9.47 2.08
CA GLU A 316 -16.56 8.59 0.89
C GLU A 316 -15.36 8.80 -0.05
N LYS A 317 -15.13 10.05 -0.47
CA LYS A 317 -14.06 10.38 -1.42
C LYS A 317 -12.68 10.24 -0.77
N TYR A 318 -12.58 10.44 0.54
CA TYR A 318 -11.38 10.17 1.32
C TYR A 318 -11.06 8.66 1.37
N ARG A 319 -12.06 7.78 1.53
CA ARG A 319 -11.85 6.32 1.40
C ARG A 319 -11.32 5.94 0.02
N ARG A 320 -11.85 6.54 -1.05
CA ARG A 320 -11.37 6.28 -2.43
C ARG A 320 -9.96 6.80 -2.70
N LEU A 321 -9.61 7.97 -2.17
CA LEU A 321 -8.23 8.50 -2.26
C LEU A 321 -7.19 7.49 -1.75
N PHE A 322 -7.54 6.67 -0.77
CA PHE A 322 -6.69 5.64 -0.16
C PHE A 322 -7.13 4.19 -0.44
N ASP A 323 -8.02 3.93 -1.42
CA ASP A 323 -8.57 2.60 -1.74
C ASP A 323 -9.05 1.76 -0.52
N LEU A 324 -9.66 2.41 0.49
CA LEU A 324 -10.07 1.80 1.76
C LEU A 324 -11.38 1.00 1.68
N TYR A 325 -11.60 0.22 0.61
CA TYR A 325 -12.81 -0.58 0.39
C TYR A 325 -12.51 -2.08 0.36
N LEU A 326 -13.45 -2.87 0.86
CA LEU A 326 -13.33 -4.32 1.07
C LEU A 326 -13.15 -5.13 -0.24
N GLY A 327 -13.79 -4.70 -1.33
CA GLY A 327 -13.79 -5.38 -2.62
C GLY A 327 -13.16 -4.53 -3.72
N SER A 328 -12.72 -5.19 -4.79
CA SER A 328 -12.16 -4.59 -6.00
C SER A 328 -13.24 -3.95 -6.90
N ALA A 329 -12.85 -3.49 -8.08
CA ALA A 329 -13.77 -3.18 -9.16
C ALA A 329 -14.00 -4.43 -10.04
N LEU A 330 -15.26 -4.71 -10.40
CA LEU A 330 -15.58 -5.71 -11.43
C LEU A 330 -15.64 -5.02 -12.79
N SER A 331 -14.53 -5.02 -13.51
CA SER A 331 -14.40 -4.41 -14.84
C SER A 331 -14.52 -5.45 -15.96
N ILE A 332 -15.48 -5.25 -16.85
CA ILE A 332 -15.77 -6.14 -17.98
C ILE A 332 -15.73 -5.38 -19.31
N CYS A 333 -14.79 -5.77 -20.17
CA CYS A 333 -14.82 -5.46 -21.61
C CYS A 333 -15.48 -6.63 -22.34
N ILE A 334 -16.49 -6.37 -23.16
CA ILE A 334 -17.16 -7.45 -23.92
C ILE A 334 -17.37 -7.05 -25.37
N ASP A 335 -16.85 -7.87 -26.29
CA ASP A 335 -17.22 -7.76 -27.68
C ASP A 335 -18.72 -8.03 -27.85
N VAL A 336 -19.36 -7.17 -28.64
CA VAL A 336 -20.77 -7.30 -29.00
C VAL A 336 -20.95 -7.44 -30.51
N THR A 337 -19.98 -8.00 -31.25
CA THR A 337 -20.11 -8.29 -32.69
C THR A 337 -21.25 -9.27 -33.02
N GLY A 338 -21.48 -9.50 -34.31
CA GLY A 338 -22.48 -10.44 -34.82
C GLY A 338 -22.16 -11.93 -34.59
N SER A 339 -20.92 -12.31 -34.28
CA SER A 339 -20.52 -13.71 -34.03
C SER A 339 -20.76 -14.12 -32.58
N MET A 340 -20.49 -13.23 -31.62
CA MET A 340 -20.79 -13.36 -30.18
C MET A 340 -22.28 -13.58 -29.81
N GLN A 341 -23.18 -13.72 -30.78
CA GLN A 341 -24.64 -13.80 -30.56
C GLN A 341 -25.09 -15.01 -29.70
N ASP A 342 -24.44 -16.18 -29.83
CA ASP A 342 -24.78 -17.36 -29.01
C ASP A 342 -24.12 -17.31 -27.62
N ASP A 343 -23.13 -16.43 -27.42
CA ASP A 343 -22.20 -16.46 -26.29
C ASP A 343 -22.40 -15.28 -25.32
N ILE A 344 -22.89 -14.12 -25.79
CA ILE A 344 -23.36 -13.00 -24.95
C ILE A 344 -24.42 -13.44 -23.93
N ASP A 345 -25.34 -14.33 -24.32
CA ASP A 345 -26.39 -14.81 -23.42
C ASP A 345 -25.84 -15.78 -22.35
N ALA A 346 -24.66 -16.37 -22.53
CA ALA A 346 -23.94 -17.09 -21.49
C ALA A 346 -23.26 -16.12 -20.51
N VAL A 347 -22.55 -15.09 -21.03
CA VAL A 347 -21.90 -14.07 -20.18
C VAL A 347 -22.92 -13.31 -19.32
N LYS A 348 -24.11 -13.01 -19.85
CA LYS A 348 -25.20 -12.43 -19.04
C LYS A 348 -25.57 -13.27 -17.82
N ALA A 349 -25.61 -14.59 -17.97
CA ALA A 349 -25.94 -15.51 -16.87
C ALA A 349 -24.79 -15.57 -15.84
N GLN A 350 -23.55 -15.67 -16.32
CA GLN A 350 -22.33 -15.71 -15.49
C GLN A 350 -22.17 -14.43 -14.66
N VAL A 351 -22.26 -13.26 -15.29
CA VAL A 351 -22.13 -11.97 -14.60
C VAL A 351 -23.29 -11.75 -13.63
N ALA A 352 -24.49 -12.25 -13.94
CA ALA A 352 -25.60 -12.26 -12.99
C ALA A 352 -25.33 -13.17 -11.77
N GLU A 353 -24.65 -14.30 -11.94
CA GLU A 353 -24.26 -15.17 -10.81
C GLU A 353 -23.19 -14.50 -9.94
N ILE A 354 -22.11 -14.01 -10.56
CA ILE A 354 -21.01 -13.31 -9.87
C ILE A 354 -21.52 -12.11 -9.05
N VAL A 355 -22.38 -11.26 -9.63
CA VAL A 355 -22.89 -10.05 -8.95
C VAL A 355 -23.93 -10.36 -7.86
N ASN A 356 -24.50 -11.58 -7.83
CA ASN A 356 -25.33 -12.04 -6.71
C ASN A 356 -24.51 -12.66 -5.57
N ASN A 357 -23.26 -13.08 -5.85
CA ASN A 357 -22.39 -13.77 -4.90
C ASN A 357 -21.27 -12.88 -4.33
N THR A 358 -20.86 -11.83 -5.05
CA THR A 358 -19.72 -10.94 -4.71
C THR A 358 -20.11 -9.46 -4.57
N VAL A 359 -19.38 -8.74 -3.72
CA VAL A 359 -19.55 -7.31 -3.42
C VAL A 359 -18.36 -6.52 -3.95
N ALA A 360 -18.47 -6.02 -5.18
CA ALA A 360 -17.51 -5.07 -5.74
C ALA A 360 -17.76 -3.65 -5.20
N GLU A 361 -16.70 -2.84 -5.05
CA GLU A 361 -16.83 -1.39 -4.77
C GLU A 361 -17.49 -0.66 -5.97
N LEU A 362 -17.16 -1.14 -7.16
CA LEU A 362 -17.45 -0.48 -8.42
C LEU A 362 -17.65 -1.54 -9.51
N TYR A 363 -18.65 -1.33 -10.36
CA TYR A 363 -18.95 -2.18 -11.51
C TYR A 363 -18.77 -1.38 -12.79
N ILE A 364 -17.97 -1.90 -13.73
CA ILE A 364 -17.62 -1.23 -14.99
C ILE A 364 -17.93 -2.17 -16.17
N LEU A 365 -18.73 -1.69 -17.12
CA LEU A 365 -19.05 -2.41 -18.35
C LEU A 365 -18.68 -1.57 -19.57
N VAL A 366 -17.81 -2.11 -20.44
CA VAL A 366 -17.46 -1.54 -21.74
C VAL A 366 -17.84 -2.54 -22.84
N PRO A 367 -19.05 -2.42 -23.44
CA PRO A 367 -19.36 -3.14 -24.67
C PRO A 367 -18.58 -2.50 -25.82
N TYR A 368 -18.12 -3.30 -26.79
CA TYR A 368 -17.41 -2.77 -27.95
C TYR A 368 -17.73 -3.49 -29.26
N ASN A 369 -17.71 -2.74 -30.37
CA ASN A 369 -17.58 -3.24 -31.73
C ASN A 369 -17.07 -2.10 -32.63
N SER A 370 -16.81 -2.40 -33.91
CA SER A 370 -16.59 -1.38 -34.92
C SER A 370 -17.92 -0.97 -35.58
N PRO A 371 -18.26 0.33 -35.66
CA PRO A 371 -17.42 1.50 -35.37
C PRO A 371 -17.76 2.21 -34.03
N VAL A 372 -18.26 1.49 -33.01
CA VAL A 372 -18.72 2.09 -31.74
C VAL A 372 -18.23 1.30 -30.52
N VAL A 373 -17.31 1.92 -29.77
CA VAL A 373 -16.97 1.51 -28.41
C VAL A 373 -17.93 2.20 -27.42
N GLY A 374 -18.44 1.44 -26.45
CA GLY A 374 -19.37 1.93 -25.43
C GLY A 374 -20.84 1.99 -25.88
N PRO A 375 -21.69 2.71 -25.11
CA PRO A 375 -21.35 3.53 -23.96
C PRO A 375 -20.87 2.70 -22.76
N MET A 376 -19.86 3.21 -22.05
CA MET A 376 -19.42 2.65 -20.78
C MET A 376 -20.49 2.86 -19.70
N THR A 377 -20.66 1.86 -18.82
CA THR A 377 -21.37 2.01 -17.54
C THR A 377 -20.35 1.95 -16.40
N LYS A 378 -20.30 2.97 -15.53
CA LYS A 378 -19.55 3.00 -14.26
C LYS A 378 -20.56 3.21 -13.13
N THR A 379 -20.69 2.30 -12.17
CA THR A 379 -21.70 2.40 -11.09
C THR A 379 -21.29 1.59 -9.85
N SER A 380 -21.72 2.01 -8.66
CA SER A 380 -21.66 1.20 -7.43
C SER A 380 -22.99 0.49 -7.10
N ASP A 381 -24.05 0.70 -7.90
CA ASP A 381 -25.30 -0.06 -7.79
C ASP A 381 -25.22 -1.34 -8.65
N PRO A 382 -25.13 -2.54 -8.05
CA PRO A 382 -25.04 -3.81 -8.79
C PRO A 382 -26.25 -4.03 -9.71
N LYS A 383 -27.43 -3.49 -9.36
CA LYS A 383 -28.62 -3.60 -10.20
C LYS A 383 -28.51 -2.75 -11.46
N VAL A 384 -27.94 -1.54 -11.39
CA VAL A 384 -27.72 -0.69 -12.57
C VAL A 384 -26.73 -1.36 -13.53
N PHE A 385 -25.71 -2.02 -13.00
CA PHE A 385 -24.78 -2.83 -13.79
C PHE A 385 -25.49 -4.03 -14.43
N LEU A 386 -26.28 -4.79 -13.68
CA LEU A 386 -27.04 -5.92 -14.23
C LEU A 386 -28.11 -5.51 -15.25
N ASP A 387 -28.79 -4.37 -15.07
CA ASP A 387 -29.71 -3.82 -16.06
C ASP A 387 -28.96 -3.46 -17.37
N ALA A 388 -27.70 -3.00 -17.30
CA ALA A 388 -26.84 -2.75 -18.46
C ALA A 388 -26.33 -4.04 -19.13
N VAL A 389 -25.86 -5.02 -18.34
CA VAL A 389 -25.43 -6.35 -18.83
C VAL A 389 -26.59 -7.07 -19.55
N ASN A 390 -27.79 -7.05 -18.98
CA ASN A 390 -28.97 -7.65 -19.62
C ASN A 390 -29.37 -6.96 -20.93
N ALA A 391 -28.99 -5.68 -21.11
CA ALA A 391 -29.26 -4.91 -22.32
C ALA A 391 -28.29 -5.18 -23.48
N LEU A 392 -27.21 -5.96 -23.29
CA LEU A 392 -26.26 -6.32 -24.33
C LEU A 392 -26.92 -7.11 -25.48
N TYR A 393 -26.52 -6.82 -26.73
CA TYR A 393 -26.98 -7.54 -27.93
C TYR A 393 -25.95 -7.48 -29.07
N ALA A 394 -25.87 -8.56 -29.85
CA ALA A 394 -24.97 -8.69 -30.99
C ALA A 394 -25.28 -7.68 -32.12
N SER A 395 -24.28 -6.92 -32.56
CA SER A 395 -24.35 -5.90 -33.61
C SER A 395 -22.94 -5.49 -34.11
N GLY A 396 -22.82 -4.79 -35.23
CA GLY A 396 -21.50 -4.36 -35.75
C GLY A 396 -20.81 -5.39 -36.66
N GLY A 397 -19.47 -5.43 -36.65
CA GLY A 397 -18.69 -6.24 -37.61
C GLY A 397 -17.27 -6.62 -37.16
N ASP A 398 -16.37 -5.65 -37.03
CA ASP A 398 -14.97 -5.86 -36.57
C ASP A 398 -14.80 -5.49 -35.07
N GLU A 399 -13.69 -5.85 -34.43
CA GLU A 399 -13.40 -5.56 -33.01
C GLU A 399 -12.42 -4.37 -32.79
N ASN A 400 -12.84 -3.37 -32.01
CA ASN A 400 -12.01 -2.27 -31.48
C ASN A 400 -11.57 -2.59 -30.02
N PHE A 401 -10.83 -3.67 -29.84
CA PHE A 401 -10.46 -4.21 -28.52
C PHE A 401 -9.59 -3.25 -27.70
N CYS A 402 -8.54 -2.67 -28.29
CA CYS A 402 -7.61 -1.82 -27.54
C CYS A 402 -8.28 -0.50 -27.11
N GLN A 403 -9.10 0.10 -27.97
CA GLN A 403 -9.88 1.28 -27.60
C GLN A 403 -10.89 0.98 -26.48
N ALA A 404 -11.47 -0.22 -26.44
CA ALA A 404 -12.33 -0.66 -25.34
C ALA A 404 -11.56 -0.84 -24.03
N LEU A 405 -10.40 -1.50 -24.09
CA LEU A 405 -9.52 -1.68 -22.93
C LEU A 405 -9.01 -0.34 -22.39
N GLN A 406 -8.66 0.62 -23.26
CA GLN A 406 -8.26 1.97 -22.84
C GLN A 406 -9.37 2.68 -22.05
N LEU A 407 -10.63 2.56 -22.49
CA LEU A 407 -11.79 3.12 -21.81
C LEU A 407 -12.13 2.42 -20.50
N ALA A 408 -11.83 1.12 -20.38
CA ALA A 408 -11.96 0.40 -19.11
C ALA A 408 -10.84 0.80 -18.13
N LEU A 409 -9.59 0.94 -18.61
CA LEU A 409 -8.44 1.33 -17.79
C LEU A 409 -8.59 2.74 -17.18
N SER A 410 -9.14 3.71 -17.91
CA SER A 410 -9.41 5.05 -17.37
C SER A 410 -10.57 5.13 -16.37
N ALA A 411 -11.37 4.06 -16.23
CA ALA A 411 -12.45 3.98 -15.25
C ALA A 411 -12.17 3.01 -14.08
N THR A 412 -11.32 2.00 -14.31
CA THR A 412 -10.91 0.99 -13.33
C THR A 412 -9.92 1.62 -12.35
N PRO A 413 -10.15 1.54 -11.02
CA PRO A 413 -9.15 1.93 -10.03
C PRO A 413 -7.84 1.18 -10.26
N ASP A 414 -6.71 1.83 -9.97
CA ASP A 414 -5.40 1.19 -10.08
C ASP A 414 -5.38 -0.13 -9.27
N TYR A 415 -4.68 -1.14 -9.79
CA TYR A 415 -4.59 -2.50 -9.28
C TYR A 415 -5.91 -3.30 -9.26
N GLY A 416 -6.86 -2.96 -10.13
CA GLY A 416 -8.05 -3.76 -10.41
C GLY A 416 -7.82 -4.90 -11.41
N ASP A 417 -8.82 -5.78 -11.54
CA ASP A 417 -8.86 -6.86 -12.53
C ASP A 417 -9.85 -6.50 -13.66
N ILE A 418 -9.40 -6.62 -14.92
CA ILE A 418 -10.21 -6.36 -16.12
C ILE A 418 -10.39 -7.66 -16.89
N PHE A 419 -11.65 -8.04 -17.11
CA PHE A 419 -12.02 -9.27 -17.83
C PHE A 419 -12.51 -8.92 -19.24
N CYS A 420 -11.78 -9.37 -20.27
CA CYS A 420 -12.04 -9.09 -21.67
C CYS A 420 -12.58 -10.33 -22.41
N PHE A 421 -13.78 -10.24 -23.00
CA PHE A 421 -14.43 -11.31 -23.77
C PHE A 421 -14.41 -11.01 -25.28
N THR A 422 -13.89 -11.94 -26.10
CA THR A 422 -13.61 -11.75 -27.55
C THR A 422 -13.70 -13.09 -28.35
N ASP A 423 -13.93 -13.03 -29.67
CA ASP A 423 -13.99 -14.21 -30.58
C ASP A 423 -13.17 -14.11 -31.89
N ASP A 424 -12.61 -12.94 -32.24
CA ASP A 424 -11.65 -12.78 -33.34
C ASP A 424 -10.38 -12.05 -32.82
N ARG A 425 -10.02 -10.90 -33.40
CA ARG A 425 -8.75 -10.22 -33.14
C ARG A 425 -8.90 -8.70 -33.10
N ALA A 426 -8.25 -8.10 -32.11
CA ALA A 426 -8.05 -6.66 -32.00
C ALA A 426 -7.59 -6.05 -33.34
N GLN A 427 -8.48 -5.29 -34.00
CA GLN A 427 -8.17 -4.63 -35.28
C GLN A 427 -7.21 -3.44 -35.09
N ASP A 428 -7.30 -2.80 -33.92
CA ASP A 428 -6.59 -1.61 -33.48
C ASP A 428 -5.26 -1.89 -32.76
N ALA A 429 -4.91 -3.17 -32.52
CA ALA A 429 -3.68 -3.57 -31.84
C ALA A 429 -2.39 -3.01 -32.45
N ALA A 430 -2.37 -2.80 -33.76
CA ALA A 430 -1.21 -2.24 -34.47
C ALA A 430 -0.93 -0.76 -34.16
N GLU A 431 -1.89 -0.05 -33.55
CA GLU A 431 -1.78 1.37 -33.19
C GLU A 431 -1.84 1.60 -31.67
N LEU A 432 -2.54 0.74 -30.91
CA LEU A 432 -2.85 0.96 -29.49
C LEU A 432 -2.35 -0.12 -28.50
N MET A 433 -1.88 -1.30 -28.95
CA MET A 433 -1.61 -2.41 -28.01
C MET A 433 -0.52 -2.07 -26.97
N GLU A 434 0.59 -1.45 -27.36
CA GLU A 434 1.66 -1.08 -26.41
C GLU A 434 1.26 0.08 -25.49
N SER A 435 0.37 1.00 -25.88
CA SER A 435 -0.07 2.08 -24.99
C SER A 435 -1.06 1.57 -23.94
N VAL A 436 -2.00 0.69 -24.31
CA VAL A 436 -2.88 0.05 -23.31
C VAL A 436 -2.14 -0.96 -22.44
N THR A 437 -1.12 -1.65 -22.98
CA THR A 437 -0.23 -2.50 -22.16
C THR A 437 0.57 -1.64 -21.18
N ALA A 438 1.15 -0.52 -21.60
CA ALA A 438 1.89 0.38 -20.71
C ALA A 438 1.00 1.02 -19.63
N LEU A 439 -0.23 1.44 -19.98
CA LEU A 439 -1.20 1.94 -19.00
C LEU A 439 -1.60 0.85 -18.00
N ALA A 440 -1.94 -0.35 -18.47
CA ALA A 440 -2.26 -1.48 -17.61
C ALA A 440 -1.06 -1.90 -16.74
N GLN A 441 0.18 -1.79 -17.23
CA GLN A 441 1.40 -2.03 -16.44
C GLN A 441 1.61 -0.96 -15.37
N GLN A 442 1.40 0.33 -15.68
CA GLN A 442 1.61 1.44 -14.72
C GLN A 442 0.49 1.53 -13.66
N GLN A 443 -0.76 1.28 -14.05
CA GLN A 443 -1.85 1.09 -13.09
C GLN A 443 -1.77 -0.29 -12.41
N HIS A 444 -0.89 -1.17 -12.89
CA HIS A 444 -0.78 -2.60 -12.56
C HIS A 444 -2.15 -3.33 -12.57
N ASN A 445 -3.03 -2.93 -13.50
CA ASN A 445 -4.33 -3.52 -13.73
C ASN A 445 -4.16 -4.83 -14.51
N LYS A 446 -4.58 -5.96 -13.93
CA LYS A 446 -4.45 -7.28 -14.57
C LYS A 446 -5.48 -7.43 -15.68
N VAL A 447 -5.03 -7.76 -16.90
CA VAL A 447 -5.94 -7.96 -18.04
C VAL A 447 -6.08 -9.46 -18.32
N THR A 448 -7.21 -10.02 -17.90
CA THR A 448 -7.58 -11.42 -18.14
C THR A 448 -8.47 -11.51 -19.37
N ILE A 449 -8.08 -12.35 -20.33
CA ILE A 449 -8.69 -12.44 -21.66
C ILE A 449 -9.33 -13.82 -21.81
N ILE A 450 -10.65 -13.83 -21.93
CA ILE A 450 -11.46 -15.02 -22.16
C ILE A 450 -11.78 -15.06 -23.66
N LEU A 451 -11.09 -15.95 -24.36
CA LEU A 451 -11.12 -16.07 -25.81
C LEU A 451 -11.94 -17.29 -26.25
N SER A 452 -12.91 -17.07 -27.14
CA SER A 452 -13.72 -18.15 -27.70
C SER A 452 -13.36 -18.49 -29.16
N ASP A 453 -13.60 -19.74 -29.52
CA ASP A 453 -13.86 -20.27 -30.87
C ASP A 453 -12.91 -19.98 -32.07
N ILE A 454 -11.74 -19.36 -31.89
CA ILE A 454 -10.77 -19.15 -33.00
C ILE A 454 -10.41 -20.46 -33.74
N TYR A 455 -10.29 -21.59 -33.02
CA TYR A 455 -9.83 -22.84 -33.60
C TYR A 455 -10.85 -23.61 -34.47
N LYS A 456 -12.14 -23.23 -34.52
CA LYS A 456 -13.11 -23.88 -35.44
C LYS A 456 -13.09 -23.33 -36.87
N LYS A 457 -12.33 -22.26 -37.17
CA LYS A 457 -12.08 -21.75 -38.54
C LYS A 457 -11.15 -22.69 -39.35
N GLY A 458 -11.63 -23.91 -39.64
CA GLY A 458 -10.89 -24.96 -40.34
C GLY A 458 -10.59 -24.67 -41.82
N PRO A 459 -9.70 -25.46 -42.47
CA PRO A 459 -9.05 -25.10 -43.75
C PRO A 459 -9.93 -25.28 -45.01
N GLN A 460 -11.16 -24.75 -45.01
CA GLN A 460 -12.01 -24.65 -46.22
C GLN A 460 -12.17 -23.22 -46.76
N ASP A 461 -11.91 -22.21 -45.93
CA ASP A 461 -11.93 -20.78 -46.32
C ASP A 461 -10.53 -20.16 -46.53
N GLU A 462 -9.45 -20.95 -46.41
CA GLU A 462 -8.11 -20.63 -46.96
C GLU A 462 -8.10 -20.64 -48.51
N ARG A 463 -8.96 -19.84 -49.15
CA ARG A 463 -9.01 -19.73 -50.62
C ARG A 463 -8.58 -18.40 -51.21
N ASP A 464 -8.40 -17.37 -50.39
CA ASP A 464 -7.90 -16.06 -50.82
C ASP A 464 -6.67 -15.52 -50.03
N SER A 465 -6.12 -16.28 -49.07
CA SER A 465 -4.82 -16.02 -48.41
C SER A 465 -3.95 -17.28 -48.36
N PRO A 466 -2.70 -17.29 -48.88
CA PRO A 466 -1.89 -18.51 -48.98
C PRO A 466 -0.69 -18.54 -48.02
N LEU A 467 -0.81 -19.14 -46.82
CA LEU A 467 0.37 -19.27 -45.92
C LEU A 467 0.45 -20.45 -44.92
N PHE A 468 -0.15 -21.62 -45.16
CA PHE A 468 0.31 -22.86 -44.50
C PHE A 468 0.44 -24.06 -45.47
N SER A 469 1.68 -24.47 -45.74
CA SER A 469 1.97 -25.75 -46.40
C SER A 469 3.04 -26.52 -45.63
N THR A 470 2.63 -27.59 -44.96
CA THR A 470 3.51 -28.46 -44.15
C THR A 470 4.49 -29.24 -45.04
N GLN A 471 5.71 -28.71 -45.25
CA GLN A 471 6.80 -29.47 -45.90
C GLN A 471 7.61 -30.28 -44.89
N THR A 472 7.15 -31.52 -44.66
CA THR A 472 7.99 -32.58 -44.11
C THR A 472 9.09 -32.99 -45.10
N THR A 473 10.30 -32.40 -44.99
CA THR A 473 11.54 -32.99 -45.53
C THR A 473 12.76 -32.41 -44.82
N SER A 474 13.80 -33.17 -44.46
CA SER A 474 14.32 -34.29 -45.25
C SER A 474 15.64 -33.97 -45.96
N GLY A 475 16.29 -32.83 -45.70
CA GLY A 475 17.66 -32.57 -46.17
C GLY A 475 18.00 -31.09 -46.33
N GLY A 476 19.12 -30.64 -45.77
CA GLY A 476 19.43 -29.23 -45.64
C GLY A 476 19.96 -28.53 -46.89
N LYS A 477 19.54 -27.27 -47.06
CA LYS A 477 20.34 -26.16 -47.58
C LYS A 477 19.73 -24.85 -47.10
N THR A 478 20.48 -24.08 -46.32
CA THR A 478 20.05 -22.77 -45.82
C THR A 478 19.91 -21.77 -46.96
N SER A 479 18.82 -21.00 -46.98
CA SER A 479 18.67 -19.80 -47.79
C SER A 479 17.80 -18.82 -47.02
N PHE A 480 18.43 -17.79 -46.47
CA PHE A 480 17.76 -16.71 -45.76
C PHE A 480 16.84 -15.94 -46.73
N SER A 481 15.61 -15.67 -46.28
CA SER A 481 14.65 -14.84 -47.02
C SER A 481 14.00 -13.84 -46.07
N SER A 482 14.14 -12.56 -46.39
CA SER A 482 13.25 -11.47 -45.95
C SER A 482 12.84 -11.46 -44.47
N ILE A 483 13.76 -11.02 -43.59
CA ILE A 483 13.39 -10.51 -42.27
C ILE A 483 12.76 -9.13 -42.48
N ASN A 484 11.43 -9.05 -42.34
CA ASN A 484 10.70 -7.82 -42.04
C ASN A 484 9.92 -8.11 -40.75
N GLY A 485 10.46 -7.70 -39.60
CA GLY A 485 9.81 -7.87 -38.30
C GLY A 485 8.58 -6.99 -38.18
N ARG A 486 7.41 -7.52 -38.58
CA ARG A 486 6.12 -7.01 -38.14
C ARG A 486 5.77 -7.65 -36.78
N ILE A 487 4.88 -6.98 -36.05
CA ILE A 487 4.10 -7.53 -34.94
C ILE A 487 3.63 -8.95 -35.28
N SER A 488 3.60 -9.85 -34.29
CA SER A 488 3.16 -11.24 -34.48
C SER A 488 1.86 -11.30 -35.28
N SER A 489 1.86 -12.05 -36.38
CA SER A 489 0.67 -12.21 -37.22
C SER A 489 -0.33 -13.23 -36.68
N ASP A 490 -0.06 -13.77 -35.48
CA ASP A 490 -0.98 -14.62 -34.72
C ASP A 490 -1.69 -13.77 -33.65
N PRO A 491 -3.03 -13.59 -33.72
CA PRO A 491 -3.80 -12.87 -32.71
C PRO A 491 -3.66 -13.44 -31.30
N VAL A 492 -3.57 -14.76 -31.17
CA VAL A 492 -3.55 -15.43 -29.85
C VAL A 492 -2.29 -15.04 -29.08
N GLN A 493 -1.16 -14.87 -29.79
CA GLN A 493 0.09 -14.41 -29.17
C GLN A 493 -0.02 -12.97 -28.66
N GLN A 494 -0.73 -12.07 -29.36
CA GLN A 494 -0.88 -10.68 -28.92
C GLN A 494 -1.67 -10.58 -27.61
N TYR A 495 -2.72 -11.40 -27.47
CA TYR A 495 -3.47 -11.52 -26.22
C TYR A 495 -2.65 -12.19 -25.11
N GLN A 496 -1.83 -13.21 -25.42
CA GLN A 496 -0.93 -13.83 -24.43
C GLN A 496 0.12 -12.83 -23.93
N ASP A 497 0.73 -12.05 -24.84
CA ASP A 497 1.77 -11.07 -24.49
C ASP A 497 1.19 -9.95 -23.59
N LEU A 498 -0.06 -9.51 -23.83
CA LEU A 498 -0.78 -8.56 -22.97
C LEU A 498 -1.14 -9.16 -21.59
N ALA A 499 -1.64 -10.40 -21.56
CA ALA A 499 -1.96 -11.08 -20.30
C ALA A 499 -0.70 -11.28 -19.43
N ASP A 500 0.38 -11.79 -20.02
CA ASP A 500 1.67 -11.98 -19.32
C ASP A 500 2.24 -10.64 -18.83
N ALA A 501 2.23 -9.60 -19.68
CA ALA A 501 2.77 -8.28 -19.35
C ALA A 501 1.99 -7.57 -18.23
N THR A 502 0.71 -7.88 -18.04
CA THR A 502 -0.14 -7.32 -16.97
C THR A 502 -0.32 -8.26 -15.77
N GLY A 503 0.17 -9.50 -15.86
CA GLY A 503 0.00 -10.53 -14.83
C GLY A 503 -1.44 -11.04 -14.68
N GLY A 504 -2.24 -10.91 -15.74
CA GLY A 504 -3.53 -11.58 -15.93
C GLY A 504 -3.38 -12.96 -16.58
N LEU A 505 -4.47 -13.49 -17.16
CA LEU A 505 -4.48 -14.82 -17.80
C LEU A 505 -5.09 -14.77 -19.21
N LEU A 506 -4.51 -15.50 -20.17
CA LEU A 506 -5.19 -15.87 -21.41
C LEU A 506 -5.83 -17.26 -21.25
N ILE A 507 -7.14 -17.33 -21.51
CA ILE A 507 -7.94 -18.53 -21.32
C ILE A 507 -8.73 -18.80 -22.61
N SER A 508 -8.55 -19.99 -23.19
CA SER A 508 -9.17 -20.38 -24.46
C SER A 508 -10.20 -21.47 -24.24
N THR A 509 -11.43 -21.21 -24.68
CA THR A 509 -12.59 -22.07 -24.44
C THR A 509 -13.30 -22.42 -25.75
N ASP A 510 -13.88 -23.63 -25.81
CA ASP A 510 -14.62 -24.10 -26.98
C ASP A 510 -15.98 -23.36 -27.13
N LYS A 511 -16.51 -22.86 -26.00
CA LYS A 511 -17.55 -21.84 -25.79
C LYS A 511 -17.38 -21.29 -24.37
N PHE A 512 -17.94 -20.12 -24.08
CA PHE A 512 -17.94 -19.54 -22.72
C PHE A 512 -18.78 -20.39 -21.74
N ASP A 513 -18.18 -21.43 -21.13
CA ASP A 513 -18.82 -22.23 -20.09
C ASP A 513 -18.99 -21.43 -18.79
N VAL A 514 -20.10 -21.68 -18.10
CA VAL A 514 -20.47 -20.97 -16.86
C VAL A 514 -19.53 -21.32 -15.72
N ALA A 515 -19.16 -22.61 -15.57
CA ALA A 515 -18.28 -23.03 -14.48
C ALA A 515 -16.88 -22.41 -14.61
N ASP A 516 -16.31 -22.45 -15.82
CA ASP A 516 -14.99 -21.88 -16.12
C ASP A 516 -14.96 -20.40 -15.76
N ILE A 517 -15.89 -19.59 -16.30
CA ILE A 517 -15.86 -18.12 -16.15
C ILE A 517 -16.19 -17.65 -14.73
N VAL A 518 -17.09 -18.34 -14.01
CA VAL A 518 -17.33 -18.05 -12.60
C VAL A 518 -16.07 -18.33 -11.78
N SER A 519 -15.40 -19.47 -11.97
CA SER A 519 -14.15 -19.79 -11.23
C SER A 519 -13.03 -18.77 -11.48
N ILE A 520 -12.96 -18.19 -12.68
CA ILE A 520 -11.93 -17.23 -13.07
C ILE A 520 -12.13 -15.89 -12.34
N ILE A 521 -13.36 -15.39 -12.27
CA ILE A 521 -13.69 -14.05 -11.77
C ILE A 521 -13.87 -14.02 -10.25
N ASP A 522 -14.51 -15.04 -9.66
CA ASP A 522 -14.85 -15.08 -8.22
C ASP A 522 -13.60 -14.94 -7.32
N GLY A 523 -12.48 -15.55 -7.73
CA GLY A 523 -11.19 -15.48 -7.02
C GLY A 523 -10.43 -14.14 -7.11
N GLY A 524 -11.01 -13.10 -7.74
CA GLY A 524 -10.37 -11.78 -7.90
C GLY A 524 -11.06 -10.61 -7.18
N VAL A 525 -12.35 -10.73 -6.82
CA VAL A 525 -13.15 -9.55 -6.40
C VAL A 525 -12.97 -9.17 -4.92
N GLU A 526 -12.74 -10.13 -4.01
CA GLU A 526 -12.77 -9.87 -2.55
C GLU A 526 -11.52 -10.33 -1.77
N THR A 527 -10.78 -11.31 -2.27
CA THR A 527 -9.78 -12.06 -1.48
C THR A 527 -8.35 -11.54 -1.61
N SER A 528 -7.53 -11.77 -0.58
CA SER A 528 -6.07 -11.60 -0.61
C SER A 528 -5.39 -12.66 -1.50
N THR A 529 -5.67 -12.62 -2.80
CA THR A 529 -5.24 -13.62 -3.79
C THR A 529 -3.79 -13.37 -4.23
N VAL A 530 -2.87 -14.20 -3.73
CA VAL A 530 -1.44 -14.19 -4.05
C VAL A 530 -1.11 -15.27 -5.08
N THR A 531 -0.04 -15.08 -5.86
CA THR A 531 0.49 -16.10 -6.78
C THR A 531 1.69 -16.81 -6.15
N ILE A 532 1.73 -18.14 -6.22
CA ILE A 532 2.86 -18.98 -5.81
C ILE A 532 3.64 -19.43 -7.05
N ILE A 533 2.93 -19.82 -8.11
CA ILE A 533 3.49 -20.29 -9.39
C ILE A 533 2.74 -19.65 -10.56
N SER A 534 3.47 -19.20 -11.58
CA SER A 534 2.94 -18.90 -12.92
C SER A 534 3.89 -19.50 -13.97
N LEU A 535 3.37 -20.34 -14.86
CA LEU A 535 4.08 -21.01 -15.94
C LEU A 535 3.24 -20.93 -17.22
N THR A 536 3.85 -20.49 -18.32
CA THR A 536 3.14 -20.13 -19.56
C THR A 536 3.81 -20.74 -20.78
N GLY A 537 3.04 -21.41 -21.63
CA GLY A 537 3.54 -21.99 -22.89
C GLY A 537 4.46 -23.21 -22.70
N ILE A 538 4.35 -23.90 -21.56
CA ILE A 538 5.10 -25.12 -21.28
C ILE A 538 4.62 -26.31 -22.14
N ILE A 539 5.55 -27.23 -22.43
CA ILE A 539 5.32 -28.44 -23.24
C ILE A 539 6.04 -29.60 -22.56
N GLY A 540 5.45 -30.81 -22.62
CA GLY A 540 6.01 -32.01 -22.02
C GLY A 540 5.89 -32.04 -20.50
N ASN A 541 6.71 -32.86 -19.85
CA ASN A 541 6.66 -33.08 -18.42
C ASN A 541 7.36 -31.96 -17.64
N HIS A 542 6.63 -31.38 -16.68
CA HIS A 542 7.12 -30.40 -15.72
C HIS A 542 6.84 -30.89 -14.29
N ASN A 543 7.68 -30.48 -13.34
CA ASN A 543 7.56 -30.79 -11.93
C ASN A 543 7.94 -29.55 -11.11
N ASN A 544 7.08 -29.12 -10.19
CA ASN A 544 7.25 -27.89 -9.43
C ASN A 544 6.91 -28.10 -7.95
N GLN A 545 7.75 -27.56 -7.07
CA GLN A 545 7.47 -27.49 -5.64
C GLN A 545 6.51 -26.34 -5.36
N VAL A 546 5.41 -26.63 -4.65
CA VAL A 546 4.44 -25.67 -4.13
C VAL A 546 4.69 -25.58 -2.62
N LEU A 547 4.94 -24.37 -2.12
CA LEU A 547 5.19 -24.13 -0.70
C LEU A 547 3.93 -23.56 -0.04
N ILE A 548 3.38 -24.28 0.93
CA ILE A 548 2.18 -23.88 1.68
C ILE A 548 2.59 -23.50 3.11
N ASP A 549 2.66 -22.21 3.39
CA ASP A 549 3.03 -21.64 4.70
C ASP A 549 1.83 -21.22 5.55
N ASP A 550 2.05 -20.96 6.84
CA ASP A 550 1.05 -20.65 7.88
C ASP A 550 0.08 -19.52 7.52
N SER A 551 0.48 -18.59 6.64
CA SER A 551 -0.36 -17.46 6.23
C SER A 551 -1.38 -17.80 5.14
N ILE A 552 -1.30 -18.99 4.53
CA ILE A 552 -2.19 -19.46 3.48
C ILE A 552 -3.45 -20.08 4.09
N ILE A 553 -4.61 -19.59 3.68
CA ILE A 553 -5.93 -20.05 4.14
C ILE A 553 -6.47 -21.15 3.21
N ASN A 554 -6.27 -21.00 1.90
CA ASN A 554 -6.65 -21.95 0.85
C ASN A 554 -5.77 -21.73 -0.37
N PHE A 555 -5.60 -22.76 -1.22
CA PHE A 555 -4.89 -22.62 -2.51
C PHE A 555 -5.66 -23.30 -3.65
N GLU A 556 -5.39 -22.87 -4.87
CA GLU A 556 -6.04 -23.37 -6.08
C GLU A 556 -5.02 -23.61 -7.21
N VAL A 557 -5.11 -24.76 -7.87
CA VAL A 557 -4.30 -25.11 -9.04
C VAL A 557 -5.13 -24.92 -10.29
N ARG A 558 -4.67 -24.03 -11.18
CA ARG A 558 -5.29 -23.72 -12.48
C ARG A 558 -4.42 -24.25 -13.61
N ILE A 559 -5.00 -25.02 -14.52
CA ILE A 559 -4.35 -25.55 -15.73
C ILE A 559 -5.14 -25.11 -16.95
N SER A 560 -4.46 -24.43 -17.90
CA SER A 560 -5.03 -23.96 -19.17
C SER A 560 -4.32 -24.67 -20.33
N GLY A 561 -5.09 -25.18 -21.29
CA GLY A 561 -4.64 -26.12 -22.32
C GLY A 561 -4.80 -27.60 -21.90
N SER A 562 -4.92 -28.48 -22.89
CA SER A 562 -5.11 -29.91 -22.64
C SER A 562 -3.82 -30.59 -22.16
N VAL A 563 -3.92 -31.38 -21.09
CA VAL A 563 -2.82 -32.14 -20.47
C VAL A 563 -3.05 -33.66 -20.56
N THR A 564 -1.96 -34.43 -20.61
CA THR A 564 -1.99 -35.92 -20.68
C THR A 564 -1.81 -36.59 -19.33
N SER A 565 -1.25 -35.90 -18.34
CA SER A 565 -1.29 -36.25 -16.92
C SER A 565 -1.15 -34.99 -16.08
N ALA A 566 -1.86 -34.90 -14.96
CA ALA A 566 -1.69 -33.85 -13.96
C ALA A 566 -1.99 -34.44 -12.58
N ALA A 567 -1.05 -34.31 -11.65
CA ALA A 567 -1.19 -34.79 -10.29
C ALA A 567 -0.46 -33.84 -9.32
N ILE A 568 -0.98 -33.69 -8.11
CA ILE A 568 -0.28 -32.99 -7.03
C ILE A 568 -0.17 -33.93 -5.82
N THR A 569 0.96 -33.86 -5.12
CA THR A 569 1.24 -34.67 -3.94
C THR A 569 1.50 -33.75 -2.75
N ASP A 570 0.77 -33.94 -1.65
CA ASP A 570 1.18 -33.44 -0.34
C ASP A 570 2.34 -34.32 0.13
N VAL A 571 3.57 -33.80 0.04
CA VAL A 571 4.80 -34.53 0.35
C VAL A 571 4.93 -34.74 1.87
N THR A 572 4.28 -33.89 2.66
CA THR A 572 4.34 -33.87 4.13
C THR A 572 3.41 -34.92 4.73
N ALA A 573 2.18 -35.05 4.21
CA ALA A 573 1.24 -36.11 4.58
C ALA A 573 1.41 -37.41 3.77
N GLY A 574 2.09 -37.35 2.62
CA GLY A 574 2.23 -38.49 1.70
C GLY A 574 0.93 -38.84 0.97
N THR A 575 0.18 -37.83 0.52
CA THR A 575 -1.14 -38.00 -0.13
C THR A 575 -1.11 -37.49 -1.57
N ASP A 576 -1.40 -38.38 -2.52
CA ASP A 576 -1.45 -38.09 -3.96
C ASP A 576 -2.88 -37.76 -4.43
N TYR A 577 -3.02 -36.73 -5.27
CA TYR A 577 -4.27 -36.28 -5.88
C TYR A 577 -4.15 -36.30 -7.41
N ASP A 578 -4.97 -37.10 -8.10
CA ASP A 578 -5.04 -37.12 -9.57
C ASP A 578 -5.98 -36.03 -10.08
N LEU A 579 -5.44 -35.03 -10.76
CA LEU A 579 -6.19 -33.87 -11.26
C LEU A 579 -6.98 -34.18 -12.53
N LEU A 580 -6.94 -35.43 -13.03
CA LEU A 580 -7.75 -35.90 -14.16
C LEU A 580 -8.94 -36.78 -13.74
N ASP A 581 -9.08 -37.14 -12.45
CA ASP A 581 -10.25 -37.86 -11.92
C ASP A 581 -11.08 -36.97 -10.97
N PRO A 582 -11.94 -36.07 -11.49
CA PRO A 582 -12.77 -35.19 -10.66
C PRO A 582 -13.73 -35.99 -9.78
N ALA A 583 -14.15 -37.19 -10.20
CA ALA A 583 -15.02 -38.05 -9.42
C ALA A 583 -14.33 -38.70 -8.21
N ALA A 584 -12.99 -38.70 -8.15
CA ALA A 584 -12.23 -39.01 -6.95
C ALA A 584 -12.11 -37.77 -6.02
N LEU A 585 -11.81 -36.60 -6.60
CA LEU A 585 -11.66 -35.33 -5.87
C LEU A 585 -12.98 -34.93 -5.17
N ASP A 586 -14.13 -35.06 -5.85
CA ASP A 586 -15.49 -34.82 -5.34
C ASP A 586 -15.87 -35.67 -4.10
N THR A 587 -15.04 -36.66 -3.71
CA THR A 587 -15.26 -37.49 -2.52
C THR A 587 -14.45 -37.05 -1.29
N MET A 588 -13.63 -36.01 -1.43
CA MET A 588 -12.80 -35.42 -0.37
C MET A 588 -13.53 -34.22 0.26
N ASN A 589 -13.41 -34.01 1.57
CA ASN A 589 -14.17 -32.94 2.25
C ASN A 589 -13.55 -31.55 2.07
N ASP A 590 -12.25 -31.51 1.79
CA ASP A 590 -11.40 -30.32 1.87
C ASP A 590 -10.85 -29.91 0.49
N VAL A 591 -11.43 -30.48 -0.57
CA VAL A 591 -11.09 -30.25 -1.99
C VAL A 591 -12.37 -29.94 -2.77
N GLU A 592 -12.31 -28.93 -3.62
CA GLU A 592 -13.40 -28.43 -4.44
C GLU A 592 -12.98 -28.42 -5.93
N VAL A 593 -13.73 -29.11 -6.78
CA VAL A 593 -13.53 -29.09 -8.24
C VAL A 593 -14.31 -27.91 -8.82
N VAL A 594 -13.64 -26.76 -8.95
CA VAL A 594 -14.27 -25.50 -9.40
C VAL A 594 -14.54 -25.50 -10.91
N SER A 595 -13.65 -26.12 -11.70
CA SER A 595 -13.85 -26.40 -13.14
C SER A 595 -13.09 -27.64 -13.58
N HIS A 596 -13.67 -28.40 -14.52
CA HIS A 596 -13.01 -29.53 -15.18
C HIS A 596 -13.51 -29.72 -16.64
N THR A 597 -12.84 -29.07 -17.59
CA THR A 597 -13.09 -29.18 -19.04
C THR A 597 -11.86 -29.73 -19.78
N ASP A 598 -11.98 -30.01 -21.08
CA ASP A 598 -10.85 -30.53 -21.88
C ASP A 598 -9.71 -29.50 -22.05
N THR A 599 -9.99 -28.20 -21.91
CA THR A 599 -9.02 -27.10 -22.08
C THR A 599 -8.77 -26.26 -20.81
N PHE A 600 -9.59 -26.37 -19.76
CA PHE A 600 -9.36 -25.68 -18.49
C PHE A 600 -9.67 -26.57 -17.29
N LYS A 601 -8.92 -26.42 -16.20
CA LYS A 601 -9.14 -27.14 -14.91
C LYS A 601 -8.80 -26.21 -13.76
N ALA A 602 -9.67 -26.13 -12.77
CA ALA A 602 -9.45 -25.40 -11.52
C ALA A 602 -9.86 -26.30 -10.34
N ILE A 603 -8.91 -26.62 -9.47
CA ILE A 603 -9.11 -27.46 -8.28
C ILE A 603 -8.57 -26.70 -7.06
N LYS A 604 -9.37 -26.61 -6.00
CA LYS A 604 -9.12 -25.77 -4.83
C LYS A 604 -9.07 -26.62 -3.55
N TRP A 605 -8.09 -26.35 -2.68
CA TRP A 605 -7.97 -26.96 -1.35
C TRP A 605 -8.39 -25.94 -0.31
N THR A 606 -9.53 -26.18 0.33
CA THR A 606 -10.19 -25.22 1.24
C THR A 606 -9.59 -25.19 2.65
N ALA A 607 -8.84 -26.24 3.02
CA ALA A 607 -8.11 -26.37 4.27
C ALA A 607 -6.83 -27.22 4.06
N PRO A 608 -5.80 -26.67 3.38
CA PRO A 608 -4.59 -27.42 3.03
C PRO A 608 -3.68 -27.67 4.25
N ASN A 609 -2.91 -28.75 4.21
CA ASN A 609 -1.79 -28.94 5.16
C ASN A 609 -0.64 -27.99 4.80
N TYR A 610 -0.06 -27.34 5.82
CA TYR A 610 1.19 -26.59 5.67
C TYR A 610 2.38 -27.52 5.43
N GLY A 611 3.32 -27.08 4.58
CA GLY A 611 4.54 -27.81 4.23
C GLY A 611 4.81 -27.87 2.73
N ASP A 612 5.59 -28.87 2.34
CA ASP A 612 5.98 -29.13 0.95
C ASP A 612 4.90 -29.89 0.18
N TRP A 613 4.55 -29.40 -1.00
CA TRP A 613 3.70 -30.05 -2.00
C TRP A 613 4.45 -30.14 -3.35
N GLU A 614 4.17 -31.14 -4.17
CA GLU A 614 4.83 -31.40 -5.46
C GLU A 614 3.79 -31.53 -6.59
N LEU A 615 3.82 -30.63 -7.58
CA LEU A 615 2.88 -30.57 -8.72
C LEU A 615 3.56 -31.06 -10.00
N VAL A 616 3.07 -32.18 -10.54
CA VAL A 616 3.60 -32.86 -11.72
C VAL A 616 2.58 -32.83 -12.86
N THR A 617 2.98 -32.30 -14.02
CA THR A 617 2.14 -32.20 -15.22
C THR A 617 2.86 -32.74 -16.46
N ASP A 618 2.13 -33.18 -17.48
CA ASP A 618 2.66 -33.54 -18.81
C ASP A 618 1.64 -33.19 -19.91
N SER A 619 2.13 -32.79 -21.09
CA SER A 619 1.30 -32.65 -22.30
C SER A 619 2.11 -32.81 -23.59
N SER A 620 1.43 -33.28 -24.63
CA SER A 620 1.95 -33.29 -26.00
C SER A 620 1.76 -31.96 -26.75
N GLY A 621 1.07 -30.98 -26.16
CA GLY A 621 0.90 -29.62 -26.69
C GLY A 621 1.37 -28.54 -25.71
N ASN A 622 1.16 -27.28 -26.07
CA ASN A 622 1.35 -26.15 -25.17
C ASN A 622 0.25 -26.13 -24.10
N TYR A 623 0.63 -25.83 -22.87
CA TYR A 623 -0.26 -25.57 -21.75
C TYR A 623 0.36 -24.52 -20.82
N SER A 624 -0.43 -24.05 -19.86
CA SER A 624 -0.04 -23.09 -18.84
C SER A 624 -0.55 -23.57 -17.48
N VAL A 625 0.19 -23.30 -16.41
CA VAL A 625 -0.12 -23.71 -15.03
C VAL A 625 0.07 -22.51 -14.12
N SER A 626 -0.90 -22.24 -13.26
CA SER A 626 -0.73 -21.30 -12.15
C SER A 626 -1.23 -21.91 -10.84
N VAL A 627 -0.60 -21.50 -9.74
CA VAL A 627 -1.03 -21.84 -8.38
C VAL A 627 -1.19 -20.54 -7.62
N ILE A 628 -2.41 -20.29 -7.18
CA ILE A 628 -2.82 -19.09 -6.43
C ILE A 628 -3.30 -19.48 -5.03
N ALA A 629 -3.29 -18.55 -4.09
CA ALA A 629 -3.74 -18.79 -2.72
C ALA A 629 -4.40 -17.55 -2.10
N THR A 630 -5.32 -17.76 -1.16
CA THR A 630 -5.72 -16.68 -0.24
C THR A 630 -4.70 -16.62 0.90
N SER A 631 -4.02 -15.49 1.09
CA SER A 631 -2.94 -15.37 2.08
C SER A 631 -2.93 -14.04 2.84
N THR A 632 -2.54 -14.05 4.11
CA THR A 632 -2.24 -12.81 4.86
C THR A 632 -0.85 -12.23 4.58
N LEU A 633 0.03 -12.98 3.90
CA LEU A 633 1.37 -12.54 3.51
C LEU A 633 1.45 -12.34 2.00
N ASP A 634 1.89 -11.16 1.57
CA ASP A 634 2.20 -10.87 0.16
C ASP A 634 3.37 -9.87 0.07
N PHE A 635 3.83 -9.57 -1.15
CA PHE A 635 4.81 -8.50 -1.37
C PHE A 635 4.57 -7.75 -2.68
N LEU A 636 5.02 -6.50 -2.70
CA LEU A 636 5.10 -5.66 -3.89
C LEU A 636 6.57 -5.48 -4.27
N GLY A 637 6.86 -5.30 -5.56
CA GLY A 637 8.22 -5.18 -6.06
C GLY A 637 8.34 -4.17 -7.19
N ASP A 638 9.22 -3.18 -7.01
CA ASP A 638 9.42 -2.08 -7.96
C ASP A 638 10.91 -1.84 -8.23
N PHE A 639 11.26 -1.41 -9.44
CA PHE A 639 12.64 -1.16 -9.81
C PHE A 639 13.03 0.30 -9.58
N ALA A 640 14.04 0.53 -8.75
CA ALA A 640 14.62 1.85 -8.50
C ALA A 640 16.10 1.92 -8.90
N ILE A 641 16.57 3.12 -9.27
CA ILE A 641 17.98 3.42 -9.54
C ILE A 641 18.48 4.36 -8.45
N LEU A 642 19.68 4.12 -7.92
CA LEU A 642 20.38 5.09 -7.08
C LEU A 642 20.77 6.31 -7.92
N ASP A 643 20.13 7.44 -7.68
CA ASP A 643 20.56 8.73 -8.22
C ASP A 643 21.51 9.41 -7.22
N PRO A 644 22.80 9.60 -7.56
CA PRO A 644 23.78 10.27 -6.69
C PRO A 644 23.80 11.80 -6.90
N SER A 645 22.88 12.36 -7.69
CA SER A 645 22.93 13.77 -8.11
C SER A 645 22.50 14.74 -7.00
N PRO A 646 23.06 15.97 -6.98
CA PRO A 646 22.54 17.05 -6.13
C PRO A 646 21.09 17.44 -6.48
N PRO A 647 20.32 17.99 -5.52
CA PRO A 647 20.69 18.22 -4.13
C PRO A 647 20.62 16.96 -3.24
N HIS A 648 19.76 16.02 -3.61
CA HIS A 648 19.26 14.96 -2.73
C HIS A 648 19.48 13.58 -3.37
N PRO A 649 20.45 12.77 -2.90
CA PRO A 649 20.62 11.39 -3.36
C PRO A 649 19.52 10.48 -2.82
N HIS A 650 19.04 9.55 -3.64
CA HIS A 650 17.96 8.63 -3.27
C HIS A 650 17.85 7.48 -4.26
N TYR A 651 17.05 6.47 -3.92
CA TYR A 651 16.55 5.50 -4.88
C TYR A 651 15.34 6.12 -5.60
N ARG A 652 15.45 6.34 -6.91
CA ARG A 652 14.34 6.81 -7.75
C ARG A 652 13.68 5.62 -8.44
N GLN A 653 12.37 5.45 -8.27
CA GLN A 653 11.58 4.48 -9.04
C GLN A 653 11.71 4.73 -10.57
N THR A 654 11.79 3.66 -11.34
CA THR A 654 12.02 3.68 -12.78
C THR A 654 10.72 3.95 -13.53
N GLU A 655 10.75 4.83 -14.54
CA GLU A 655 9.59 5.07 -15.40
C GLU A 655 9.51 4.03 -16.52
N GLY A 656 8.36 3.35 -16.62
CA GLY A 656 8.11 2.31 -17.60
C GLY A 656 8.89 1.02 -17.35
N ARG A 657 9.35 0.36 -18.41
CA ARG A 657 10.04 -0.94 -18.36
C ARG A 657 11.53 -0.76 -18.00
N PRO A 658 12.13 -1.61 -17.14
CA PRO A 658 13.52 -1.50 -16.72
C PRO A 658 14.52 -1.89 -17.83
N LEU A 659 15.76 -1.43 -17.73
CA LEU A 659 16.81 -1.67 -18.72
C LEU A 659 17.51 -3.03 -18.53
N MET A 660 17.76 -3.75 -19.62
CA MET A 660 18.59 -4.97 -19.60
C MET A 660 20.06 -4.66 -19.25
N ASP A 661 20.79 -5.67 -18.74
CA ASP A 661 22.21 -5.58 -18.33
C ASP A 661 22.54 -4.43 -17.35
N THR A 662 21.51 -3.84 -16.73
CA THR A 662 21.60 -2.73 -15.79
C THR A 662 21.40 -3.24 -14.36
N VAL A 663 22.11 -2.65 -13.40
CA VAL A 663 21.92 -2.91 -11.97
C VAL A 663 20.85 -1.96 -11.45
N TYR A 664 19.88 -2.53 -10.74
CA TYR A 664 18.81 -1.81 -10.07
C TYR A 664 18.86 -2.08 -8.55
N TYR A 665 18.02 -1.37 -7.83
CA TYR A 665 17.57 -1.72 -6.49
C TYR A 665 16.12 -2.19 -6.65
N LEU A 666 15.84 -3.43 -6.27
CA LEU A 666 14.46 -3.91 -6.18
C LEU A 666 13.91 -3.42 -4.84
N GLU A 667 13.07 -2.39 -4.90
CA GLU A 667 12.24 -1.96 -3.78
C GLU A 667 11.20 -3.05 -3.52
N ILE A 668 11.08 -3.50 -2.28
CA ILE A 668 10.07 -4.46 -1.85
C ILE A 668 9.24 -3.85 -0.72
N THR A 669 7.92 -3.87 -0.84
CA THR A 669 6.98 -3.57 0.26
C THR A 669 6.36 -4.87 0.76
N MET A 670 6.45 -5.14 2.07
CA MET A 670 6.09 -6.42 2.70
C MET A 670 4.70 -6.37 3.35
N ILE A 671 3.70 -7.03 2.76
CA ILE A 671 2.31 -7.01 3.20
C ILE A 671 2.08 -8.07 4.29
N GLY A 672 1.51 -7.67 5.43
CA GLY A 672 1.12 -8.59 6.52
C GLY A 672 2.27 -9.38 7.16
N HIS A 673 3.52 -8.92 7.04
CA HIS A 673 4.71 -9.66 7.45
C HIS A 673 4.80 -9.88 8.98
N LEU A 674 4.40 -8.90 9.79
CA LEU A 674 4.30 -9.05 11.25
C LEU A 674 3.18 -10.03 11.64
N GLU A 675 2.00 -9.87 11.06
CA GLU A 675 0.84 -10.73 11.33
C GLU A 675 1.09 -12.20 10.96
N SER A 676 1.85 -12.41 9.89
CA SER A 676 2.28 -13.73 9.41
C SER A 676 3.56 -14.23 10.09
N ASN A 677 4.12 -13.46 11.04
CA ASN A 677 5.33 -13.79 11.80
C ASN A 677 6.52 -14.19 10.91
N VAL A 678 6.80 -13.42 9.86
CA VAL A 678 7.97 -13.63 8.98
C VAL A 678 9.25 -13.43 9.79
N VAL A 679 10.11 -14.45 9.84
CA VAL A 679 11.38 -14.39 10.60
C VAL A 679 12.60 -14.07 9.76
N ASN A 680 12.59 -14.42 8.46
CA ASN A 680 13.61 -13.98 7.53
C ASN A 680 13.11 -14.01 6.08
N ILE A 681 13.56 -13.03 5.28
CA ILE A 681 13.65 -13.18 3.83
C ILE A 681 15.00 -13.84 3.53
N LYS A 682 15.02 -14.81 2.62
CA LYS A 682 16.21 -15.61 2.29
C LYS A 682 16.82 -15.17 0.96
N GLN A 683 16.00 -14.98 -0.05
CA GLN A 683 16.45 -14.71 -1.41
C GLN A 683 15.32 -14.18 -2.30
N VAL A 684 15.71 -13.40 -3.31
CA VAL A 684 14.90 -13.10 -4.50
C VAL A 684 15.44 -13.89 -5.68
N GLU A 685 14.56 -14.42 -6.51
CA GLU A 685 14.89 -15.05 -7.78
C GLU A 685 14.19 -14.34 -8.94
N PHE A 686 14.88 -14.23 -10.07
CA PHE A 686 14.27 -13.92 -11.36
C PHE A 686 14.13 -15.22 -12.14
N ILE A 687 12.91 -15.59 -12.52
CA ILE A 687 12.61 -16.87 -13.18
C ILE A 687 11.94 -16.64 -14.53
N ASP A 688 12.23 -17.49 -15.53
CA ASP A 688 11.62 -17.38 -16.87
C ASP A 688 10.15 -17.86 -16.90
N LYS A 689 9.52 -17.74 -18.08
CA LYS A 689 8.14 -18.21 -18.36
C LYS A 689 7.88 -19.70 -18.08
N VAL A 690 8.93 -20.51 -17.92
CA VAL A 690 8.85 -21.95 -17.67
C VAL A 690 9.47 -22.37 -16.32
N GLY A 691 9.71 -21.39 -15.42
CA GLY A 691 10.15 -21.62 -14.05
C GLY A 691 11.68 -21.75 -13.85
N THR A 692 12.49 -21.57 -14.90
CA THR A 692 13.95 -21.65 -14.80
C THR A 692 14.50 -20.42 -14.07
N SER A 693 15.28 -20.60 -13.01
CA SER A 693 16.00 -19.49 -12.37
C SER A 693 17.09 -18.91 -13.30
N LEU A 694 16.92 -17.63 -13.66
CA LEU A 694 17.86 -16.83 -14.45
C LEU A 694 18.84 -16.04 -13.56
N ARG A 695 18.39 -15.65 -12.36
CA ARG A 695 19.19 -14.99 -11.31
C ARG A 695 18.69 -15.45 -9.93
N LEU A 696 19.60 -15.48 -8.97
CA LEU A 696 19.33 -15.64 -7.54
C LEU A 696 20.15 -14.57 -6.79
N ILE A 697 19.50 -13.84 -5.90
CA ILE A 697 20.08 -12.80 -5.05
C ILE A 697 19.74 -13.20 -3.61
N GLU A 698 20.75 -13.53 -2.80
CA GLU A 698 20.54 -13.80 -1.37
C GLU A 698 20.31 -12.49 -0.60
N TYR A 699 19.49 -12.55 0.45
CA TYR A 699 19.25 -11.45 1.38
C TYR A 699 19.54 -11.91 2.81
N HIS A 700 20.18 -11.05 3.60
CA HIS A 700 20.74 -11.40 4.92
C HIS A 700 20.54 -10.29 5.98
N GLU A 701 19.70 -9.30 5.69
CA GLU A 701 19.35 -8.20 6.61
C GLU A 701 18.01 -8.48 7.31
N ASP A 702 17.65 -7.64 8.28
CA ASP A 702 16.39 -7.77 9.02
C ASP A 702 15.16 -7.51 8.13
N VAL A 703 14.00 -8.06 8.50
CA VAL A 703 12.75 -7.90 7.74
C VAL A 703 12.02 -6.63 8.17
N THR A 704 11.75 -5.75 7.22
CA THR A 704 11.09 -4.45 7.40
C THR A 704 9.88 -4.29 6.47
N ASP A 705 9.03 -3.28 6.74
CA ASP A 705 7.86 -2.93 5.92
C ASP A 705 8.22 -2.55 4.48
N GLN A 706 9.36 -1.89 4.30
CA GLN A 706 10.01 -1.67 3.01
C GLN A 706 11.51 -1.98 3.09
N LEU A 707 12.08 -2.50 1.99
CA LEU A 707 13.50 -2.86 1.88
C LEU A 707 13.99 -2.78 0.43
N TYR A 708 15.28 -2.51 0.22
CA TYR A 708 15.91 -2.33 -1.09
C TYR A 708 16.97 -3.40 -1.36
N ILE A 709 16.71 -4.29 -2.32
CA ILE A 709 17.63 -5.38 -2.69
C ILE A 709 18.39 -5.02 -3.96
N ARG A 710 19.69 -4.71 -3.83
CA ARG A 710 20.59 -4.44 -4.95
C ARG A 710 20.66 -5.65 -5.89
N THR A 711 20.30 -5.48 -7.15
CA THR A 711 20.22 -6.59 -8.12
C THR A 711 21.59 -6.96 -8.70
N GLN A 712 21.63 -8.13 -9.34
CA GLN A 712 22.59 -8.39 -10.42
C GLN A 712 22.09 -7.72 -11.72
N PRO A 713 22.96 -7.52 -12.74
CA PRO A 713 22.53 -7.04 -14.05
C PRO A 713 21.35 -7.85 -14.60
N LEU A 714 20.27 -7.16 -14.96
CA LEU A 714 19.02 -7.81 -15.37
C LEU A 714 19.24 -8.74 -16.59
N PRO A 715 18.54 -9.90 -16.66
CA PRO A 715 18.53 -10.75 -17.85
C PRO A 715 18.18 -10.03 -19.15
N GLU A 716 18.58 -10.60 -20.29
CA GLU A 716 18.03 -10.24 -21.60
C GLU A 716 16.67 -10.93 -21.84
N ASP A 717 16.46 -12.11 -21.25
CA ASP A 717 15.22 -12.87 -21.32
C ASP A 717 14.15 -12.35 -20.34
N PRO A 718 12.85 -12.35 -20.69
CA PRO A 718 11.77 -11.93 -19.79
C PRO A 718 11.63 -12.80 -18.54
N PHE A 719 11.23 -12.21 -17.40
CA PHE A 719 11.20 -12.89 -16.11
C PHE A 719 10.08 -12.47 -15.16
N TYR A 720 9.67 -13.37 -14.28
CA TYR A 720 8.88 -13.10 -13.07
C TYR A 720 9.81 -12.90 -11.87
N ILE A 721 9.36 -12.15 -10.86
CA ILE A 721 10.06 -11.95 -9.59
C ILE A 721 9.46 -12.89 -8.53
N ARG A 722 10.30 -13.71 -7.90
CA ARG A 722 9.90 -14.67 -6.84
C ARG A 722 10.65 -14.39 -5.55
N LEU A 723 9.91 -14.19 -4.46
CA LEU A 723 10.43 -13.94 -3.11
C LEU A 723 10.30 -15.21 -2.26
N LEU A 724 11.38 -15.60 -1.56
CA LEU A 724 11.40 -16.75 -0.65
C LEU A 724 11.97 -16.40 0.73
N GLY A 725 11.39 -16.98 1.77
CA GLY A 725 11.81 -16.82 3.17
C GLY A 725 11.14 -17.84 4.09
N HIS A 726 11.11 -17.58 5.39
CA HIS A 726 10.42 -18.43 6.38
C HIS A 726 9.56 -17.62 7.35
N VAL A 727 8.50 -18.26 7.84
CA VAL A 727 7.67 -17.81 8.98
C VAL A 727 8.11 -18.51 10.27
N ALA A 728 7.70 -17.99 11.43
CA ALA A 728 8.18 -18.42 12.75
C ALA A 728 7.93 -19.89 13.13
N SER A 729 7.01 -20.58 12.44
CA SER A 729 6.79 -22.03 12.55
C SER A 729 7.97 -22.86 12.00
N GLY A 730 8.80 -22.26 11.13
CA GLY A 730 9.82 -22.93 10.34
C GLY A 730 9.39 -23.29 8.92
N ASN A 731 8.10 -23.10 8.57
CA ASN A 731 7.64 -23.29 7.19
C ASN A 731 8.24 -22.24 6.24
N ALA A 732 8.61 -22.66 5.05
CA ALA A 732 9.12 -21.79 4.00
C ALA A 732 7.95 -21.20 3.19
N PHE A 733 7.99 -19.89 2.91
CA PHE A 733 7.00 -19.24 2.05
C PHE A 733 7.59 -18.96 0.67
N CYS A 734 6.73 -18.92 -0.34
CA CYS A 734 7.02 -18.44 -1.68
C CYS A 734 5.89 -17.52 -2.16
N ARG A 735 6.25 -16.35 -2.66
CA ARG A 735 5.33 -15.43 -3.34
C ARG A 735 5.94 -15.02 -4.68
N LEU A 736 5.10 -14.81 -5.69
CA LEU A 736 5.50 -14.48 -7.05
C LEU A 736 4.68 -13.30 -7.58
N MET A 737 5.35 -12.30 -8.15
CA MET A 737 4.69 -11.27 -8.94
C MET A 737 4.28 -11.87 -10.29
N SER A 738 2.98 -11.89 -10.60
CA SER A 738 2.47 -12.45 -11.87
C SER A 738 2.80 -11.59 -13.10
N VAL A 739 3.21 -10.33 -12.91
CA VAL A 739 3.65 -9.43 -13.98
C VAL A 739 4.96 -9.91 -14.59
N LEU A 740 4.95 -10.22 -15.89
CA LEU A 740 6.16 -10.54 -16.64
C LEU A 740 6.99 -9.27 -16.89
N MET A 741 8.17 -9.20 -16.26
CA MET A 741 9.13 -8.15 -16.51
C MET A 741 9.78 -8.36 -17.89
N MET A 742 9.72 -7.31 -18.71
CA MET A 742 10.25 -7.25 -20.08
C MET A 742 11.38 -6.22 -20.13
N PRO A 743 12.67 -6.61 -19.96
CA PRO A 743 13.79 -5.68 -20.00
C PRO A 743 13.97 -5.04 -21.39
N VAL A 744 14.24 -3.73 -21.42
CA VAL A 744 14.34 -2.93 -22.66
C VAL A 744 15.71 -2.26 -22.80
N GLN A 745 15.93 -1.54 -23.91
CA GLN A 745 17.16 -0.77 -24.18
C GLN A 745 16.86 0.71 -24.46
N THR A 746 15.75 1.23 -23.91
CA THR A 746 15.24 2.57 -24.21
C THR A 746 14.50 3.11 -22.99
N THR A 747 14.72 4.36 -22.61
CA THR A 747 13.85 5.08 -21.66
C THR A 747 13.03 6.13 -22.40
N VAL A 748 11.85 6.40 -21.84
CA VAL A 748 11.09 7.63 -22.11
C VAL A 748 10.90 8.28 -20.73
N ASP A 749 11.38 9.50 -20.57
CA ASP A 749 11.42 10.21 -19.29
C ASP A 749 10.53 11.46 -19.38
N VAL A 750 9.61 11.66 -18.43
CA VAL A 750 8.80 12.91 -18.37
C VAL A 750 9.72 14.08 -17.99
N TRP A 751 9.84 15.07 -18.88
CA TRP A 751 10.63 16.29 -18.64
C TRP A 751 9.76 17.52 -18.37
N ALA A 752 8.45 17.42 -18.57
CA ALA A 752 7.46 18.45 -18.32
C ALA A 752 7.11 18.60 -16.82
N ASN A 753 6.76 19.82 -16.41
CA ASN A 753 6.22 20.12 -15.08
C ASN A 753 4.67 20.24 -15.09
N SER A 754 4.07 20.68 -13.98
CA SER A 754 2.61 20.89 -13.86
C SER A 754 2.05 21.96 -14.79
N ASP A 755 2.85 22.96 -15.15
CA ASP A 755 2.46 24.13 -15.94
C ASP A 755 2.58 23.82 -17.44
N ASP A 756 3.57 23.00 -17.82
CA ASP A 756 3.70 22.37 -19.14
C ASP A 756 2.54 21.39 -19.43
N LEU A 757 2.04 20.74 -18.38
CA LEU A 757 0.95 19.75 -18.38
C LEU A 757 -0.41 20.32 -17.92
N SER A 758 -0.65 21.63 -18.10
CA SER A 758 -1.95 22.21 -17.80
C SER A 758 -2.32 23.40 -18.70
N ALA A 759 -3.63 23.67 -18.84
CA ALA A 759 -4.17 24.80 -19.61
C ALA A 759 -5.60 25.13 -19.18
N ARG A 760 -6.08 26.35 -19.46
CA ARG A 760 -7.49 26.74 -19.23
C ARG A 760 -8.38 26.28 -20.40
N PRO A 761 -9.72 26.19 -20.23
CA PRO A 761 -10.64 25.88 -21.33
C PRO A 761 -10.45 26.80 -22.54
N GLY A 762 -10.19 26.22 -23.71
CA GLY A 762 -9.93 26.96 -24.95
C GLY A 762 -8.48 27.37 -25.19
N GLU A 763 -7.56 27.06 -24.28
CA GLU A 763 -6.11 27.28 -24.43
C GLU A 763 -5.38 26.03 -24.96
N SER A 764 -4.09 26.20 -25.28
CA SER A 764 -3.19 25.15 -25.75
C SER A 764 -1.89 25.19 -24.94
N ALA A 765 -1.33 24.01 -24.65
CA ALA A 765 -0.09 23.84 -23.90
C ALA A 765 0.84 22.82 -24.58
N THR A 766 2.08 22.70 -24.11
CA THR A 766 3.10 21.82 -24.68
C THR A 766 3.96 21.19 -23.60
N ALA A 767 4.08 19.85 -23.62
CA ALA A 767 4.91 19.11 -22.68
C ALA A 767 6.08 18.43 -23.41
N MET A 768 7.25 18.44 -22.79
CA MET A 768 8.46 17.79 -23.30
C MET A 768 8.73 16.44 -22.61
N PHE A 769 9.20 15.48 -23.41
CA PHE A 769 9.59 14.14 -22.97
C PHE A 769 10.94 13.82 -23.60
N LEU A 770 11.85 13.19 -22.85
CA LEU A 770 13.16 12.78 -23.37
C LEU A 770 13.12 11.30 -23.73
N VAL A 771 13.63 10.93 -24.91
CA VAL A 771 13.83 9.53 -25.29
C VAL A 771 15.32 9.25 -25.36
N THR A 772 15.80 8.22 -24.66
CA THR A 772 17.22 7.82 -24.62
C THR A 772 17.38 6.38 -25.12
N ASN A 773 18.34 6.15 -26.02
CA ASN A 773 18.65 4.83 -26.57
C ASN A 773 19.93 4.25 -25.97
N PHE A 774 19.83 3.14 -25.24
CA PHE A 774 20.97 2.36 -24.73
C PHE A 774 21.29 1.15 -25.62
N GLY A 775 20.45 0.86 -26.61
CA GLY A 775 20.58 -0.27 -27.52
C GLY A 775 21.41 0.03 -28.76
N LEU A 776 21.14 -0.69 -29.85
CA LEU A 776 21.76 -0.44 -31.14
C LEU A 776 21.23 0.88 -31.74
N GLU A 777 22.07 1.58 -32.52
CA GLU A 777 21.63 2.76 -33.28
C GLU A 777 20.36 2.45 -34.10
N SER A 778 19.30 3.25 -33.97
CA SER A 778 18.02 2.99 -34.61
C SER A 778 17.24 4.27 -34.89
N GLU A 779 16.35 4.20 -35.88
CA GLU A 779 15.17 5.06 -35.91
C GLU A 779 14.14 4.52 -34.90
N PHE A 780 13.48 5.44 -34.20
CA PHE A 780 12.43 5.17 -33.22
C PHE A 780 11.12 5.78 -33.73
N SER A 781 10.04 5.00 -33.66
CA SER A 781 8.68 5.52 -33.85
C SER A 781 8.20 6.12 -32.53
N ILE A 782 7.63 7.32 -32.60
CA ILE A 782 7.05 8.04 -31.48
C ILE A 782 5.53 8.05 -31.64
N ALA A 783 4.82 7.55 -30.63
CA ALA A 783 3.37 7.61 -30.52
C ALA A 783 2.96 8.34 -29.23
N GLY A 784 1.77 8.92 -29.23
CA GLY A 784 1.18 9.53 -28.05
C GLY A 784 -0.35 9.45 -28.12
N THR A 785 -1.00 9.18 -26.98
CA THR A 785 -2.45 9.03 -26.85
C THR A 785 -2.92 9.59 -25.52
N ASP A 786 -4.10 10.18 -25.47
CA ASP A 786 -4.78 10.59 -24.24
C ASP A 786 -6.27 10.20 -24.26
N ASP A 787 -6.86 10.03 -23.08
CA ASP A 787 -8.25 9.61 -22.90
C ASP A 787 -9.28 10.72 -23.23
N MET A 788 -8.95 11.99 -22.95
CA MET A 788 -9.86 13.13 -23.18
C MET A 788 -9.71 13.78 -24.56
N ASN A 789 -8.81 13.27 -25.41
CA ASN A 789 -8.54 13.74 -26.77
C ASN A 789 -8.08 15.22 -26.81
N PHE A 790 -7.38 15.67 -25.77
CA PHE A 790 -6.67 16.96 -25.72
C PHE A 790 -5.35 16.90 -26.49
N LEU A 791 -4.71 15.73 -26.63
CA LEU A 791 -3.45 15.59 -27.37
C LEU A 791 -3.72 15.69 -28.89
N THR A 792 -3.11 16.70 -29.52
CA THR A 792 -3.36 17.03 -30.93
C THR A 792 -2.27 16.54 -31.87
N SER A 793 -1.01 16.47 -31.42
CA SER A 793 0.13 15.96 -32.20
C SER A 793 1.39 15.74 -31.35
N MET A 794 2.27 14.88 -31.86
CA MET A 794 3.66 14.69 -31.39
C MET A 794 4.63 15.22 -32.44
N ASP A 795 5.67 15.95 -32.03
CA ASP A 795 6.76 16.41 -32.92
C ASP A 795 8.15 16.14 -32.31
N PRO A 796 9.07 15.46 -33.01
CA PRO A 796 8.87 14.74 -34.28
C PRO A 796 8.25 13.33 -34.06
N PRO A 797 7.51 12.79 -35.04
CA PRO A 797 6.92 11.45 -34.97
C PRO A 797 7.93 10.30 -35.18
N SER A 798 9.15 10.59 -35.61
CA SER A 798 10.29 9.66 -35.51
C SER A 798 11.58 10.40 -35.20
N ILE A 799 12.49 9.74 -34.48
CA ILE A 799 13.83 10.21 -34.14
C ILE A 799 14.88 9.16 -34.49
N TYR A 800 16.08 9.58 -34.88
CA TYR A 800 17.23 8.68 -34.97
C TYR A 800 18.10 8.87 -33.74
N LEU A 801 18.34 7.80 -32.99
CA LEU A 801 19.21 7.79 -31.82
C LEU A 801 20.36 6.82 -32.01
N SER A 802 21.57 7.32 -31.82
CA SER A 802 22.78 6.50 -31.66
C SER A 802 22.73 5.71 -30.34
N THR A 803 23.69 4.83 -30.08
CA THR A 803 23.85 4.22 -28.75
C THR A 803 24.35 5.28 -27.75
N ASN A 804 23.69 5.37 -26.60
CA ASN A 804 23.84 6.38 -25.54
C ASN A 804 23.60 7.82 -26.05
N ASP A 805 22.52 7.97 -26.82
CA ASP A 805 22.08 9.21 -27.45
C ASP A 805 20.65 9.53 -26.98
N SER A 806 20.32 10.80 -26.80
CA SER A 806 19.04 11.27 -26.26
C SER A 806 18.50 12.45 -27.06
N LEU A 807 17.21 12.44 -27.39
CA LEU A 807 16.54 13.56 -28.05
C LEU A 807 15.18 13.89 -27.41
N PRO A 808 14.81 15.17 -27.30
CA PRO A 808 13.51 15.58 -26.81
C PRO A 808 12.42 15.43 -27.88
N VAL A 809 11.22 15.15 -27.40
CA VAL A 809 9.96 15.06 -28.15
C VAL A 809 8.96 16.04 -27.51
N THR A 810 8.19 16.75 -28.32
CA THR A 810 7.16 17.70 -27.84
C THR A 810 5.75 17.16 -28.12
N ALA A 811 4.93 17.08 -27.08
CA ALA A 811 3.49 16.83 -27.15
C ALA A 811 2.73 18.17 -27.17
N TYR A 812 1.70 18.28 -28.01
CA TYR A 812 0.89 19.50 -28.16
C TYR A 812 -0.56 19.27 -27.77
N PHE A 813 -1.05 20.02 -26.78
CA PHE A 813 -2.41 19.90 -26.25
C PHE A 813 -3.30 21.07 -26.68
N THR A 814 -4.62 20.85 -26.75
CA THR A 814 -5.62 21.91 -26.89
C THR A 814 -6.89 21.52 -26.15
N VAL A 815 -7.24 22.30 -25.12
CA VAL A 815 -8.43 22.05 -24.30
C VAL A 815 -9.66 22.67 -24.97
N PRO A 816 -10.75 21.92 -25.20
CA PRO A 816 -12.00 22.51 -25.68
C PRO A 816 -12.53 23.62 -24.75
N SER A 817 -13.07 24.70 -25.32
CA SER A 817 -13.61 25.86 -24.57
C SER A 817 -14.94 25.60 -23.84
N GLY A 818 -15.27 24.33 -23.58
CA GLY A 818 -16.43 23.88 -22.83
C GLY A 818 -16.10 22.73 -21.88
N THR A 819 -14.83 22.37 -21.77
CA THR A 819 -14.31 21.45 -20.74
C THR A 819 -14.38 22.15 -19.39
N LEU A 820 -14.67 21.39 -18.34
CA LEU A 820 -14.69 21.91 -16.96
C LEU A 820 -13.26 22.02 -16.42
N HIS A 821 -13.06 22.92 -15.45
CA HIS A 821 -11.82 22.93 -14.69
C HIS A 821 -11.76 21.75 -13.72
N GLY A 822 -10.55 21.32 -13.39
CA GLY A 822 -10.31 20.09 -12.64
C GLY A 822 -10.45 18.81 -13.47
N THR A 823 -10.84 18.92 -14.74
CA THR A 823 -10.83 17.76 -15.64
C THR A 823 -9.40 17.30 -15.88
N VAL A 824 -9.18 16.00 -15.76
CA VAL A 824 -7.86 15.37 -15.91
C VAL A 824 -7.85 14.50 -17.17
N SER A 825 -6.72 14.45 -17.86
CA SER A 825 -6.48 13.48 -18.93
C SER A 825 -5.18 12.72 -18.72
N THR A 826 -5.21 11.41 -18.94
CA THR A 826 -4.05 10.52 -18.81
C THR A 826 -3.33 10.40 -20.15
N VAL A 827 -2.17 11.04 -20.24
CA VAL A 827 -1.33 11.12 -21.44
C VAL A 827 -0.27 10.03 -21.41
N ILE A 828 -0.28 9.17 -22.43
CA ILE A 828 0.69 8.08 -22.62
C ILE A 828 1.53 8.41 -23.85
N ILE A 829 2.85 8.33 -23.73
CA ILE A 829 3.79 8.50 -24.85
C ILE A 829 4.73 7.31 -24.93
N THR A 830 4.85 6.73 -26.13
CA THR A 830 5.56 5.47 -26.38
C THR A 830 6.64 5.67 -27.43
N ALA A 831 7.84 5.13 -27.17
CA ALA A 831 8.94 5.06 -28.12
C ALA A 831 9.31 3.60 -28.43
N GLN A 832 9.23 3.22 -29.72
CA GLN A 832 9.58 1.88 -30.21
C GLN A 832 10.78 1.91 -31.16
N SER A 833 11.79 1.09 -30.88
CA SER A 833 12.93 0.88 -31.80
C SER A 833 12.50 0.11 -33.05
N LEU A 834 12.62 0.73 -34.24
CA LEU A 834 12.30 0.07 -35.52
C LEU A 834 13.29 -1.05 -35.92
N LYS A 835 14.44 -1.13 -35.23
CA LYS A 835 15.49 -2.15 -35.43
C LYS A 835 15.42 -3.28 -34.40
N GLN A 836 14.91 -2.98 -33.22
CA GLN A 836 14.82 -3.89 -32.07
C GLN A 836 13.40 -3.80 -31.51
N THR A 837 12.44 -4.40 -32.22
CA THR A 837 11.00 -4.13 -32.03
C THR A 837 10.43 -4.51 -30.66
N GLN A 838 11.16 -5.29 -29.85
CA GLN A 838 10.83 -5.59 -28.44
C GLN A 838 11.29 -4.49 -27.47
N SER A 839 12.21 -3.59 -27.88
CA SER A 839 12.57 -2.40 -27.12
C SER A 839 11.52 -1.31 -27.36
N VAL A 840 10.44 -1.43 -26.60
CA VAL A 840 9.34 -0.45 -26.51
C VAL A 840 9.25 0.00 -25.06
N ASN A 841 9.34 1.30 -24.82
CA ASN A 841 9.11 1.88 -23.51
C ASN A 841 8.18 3.09 -23.59
N SER A 842 7.52 3.42 -22.48
CA SER A 842 6.50 4.46 -22.41
C SER A 842 6.62 5.29 -21.13
N ALA A 843 6.31 6.57 -21.24
CA ALA A 843 6.10 7.48 -20.10
C ALA A 843 4.63 7.87 -20.02
N ILE A 844 4.14 8.10 -18.80
CA ILE A 844 2.75 8.51 -18.55
C ILE A 844 2.72 9.75 -17.64
N ALA A 845 1.86 10.69 -17.98
CA ALA A 845 1.67 11.96 -17.28
C ALA A 845 0.18 12.34 -17.24
N HIS A 846 -0.21 13.17 -16.27
CA HIS A 846 -1.58 13.67 -16.17
C HIS A 846 -1.63 15.14 -16.61
N PHE A 847 -2.51 15.44 -17.57
CA PHE A 847 -2.80 16.80 -18.02
C PHE A 847 -4.01 17.34 -17.26
N VAL A 848 -3.90 18.53 -16.65
CA VAL A 848 -4.95 19.09 -15.78
C VAL A 848 -5.55 20.37 -16.37
N VAL A 849 -6.88 20.47 -16.43
CA VAL A 849 -7.56 21.68 -16.90
C VAL A 849 -7.69 22.71 -15.77
N LEU A 850 -7.06 23.87 -15.94
CA LEU A 850 -7.03 24.95 -14.94
C LEU A 850 -8.32 25.78 -14.93
N PRO A 851 -8.71 26.37 -13.78
CA PRO A 851 -9.86 27.26 -13.68
C PRO A 851 -9.65 28.59 -14.40
N GLU A 852 -10.72 29.17 -14.95
CA GLU A 852 -10.67 30.47 -15.65
C GLU A 852 -10.24 31.61 -14.72
N GLU A 853 -10.70 31.62 -13.47
CA GLU A 853 -10.23 32.50 -12.39
C GLU A 853 -9.92 31.68 -11.13
N THR A 854 -8.89 32.06 -10.35
CA THR A 854 -8.47 31.35 -9.14
C THR A 854 -9.11 31.93 -7.89
N ASP A 855 -9.92 31.14 -7.19
CA ASP A 855 -10.50 31.50 -5.89
C ASP A 855 -9.74 30.85 -4.72
N PHE A 856 -9.53 31.64 -3.67
CA PHE A 856 -8.94 31.24 -2.39
C PHE A 856 -9.74 31.76 -1.19
N VAL A 857 -10.94 32.30 -1.44
CA VAL A 857 -11.88 32.74 -0.40
C VAL A 857 -12.71 31.54 0.01
N LYS A 858 -12.67 31.18 1.30
CA LYS A 858 -13.53 30.10 1.80
C LYS A 858 -14.98 30.56 1.96
N PRO A 859 -15.97 29.67 1.74
CA PRO A 859 -17.36 29.92 2.07
C PRO A 859 -17.54 30.49 3.48
N MET A 860 -18.43 31.47 3.61
CA MET A 860 -18.88 31.92 4.92
C MET A 860 -19.90 30.92 5.46
N CYS A 861 -19.67 30.43 6.67
CA CYS A 861 -20.67 29.71 7.47
C CYS A 861 -20.97 30.51 8.75
N VAL A 862 -22.24 30.75 9.04
CA VAL A 862 -22.69 31.47 10.23
C VAL A 862 -23.83 30.72 10.91
N LEU A 863 -23.62 30.29 12.15
CA LEU A 863 -24.68 29.76 13.02
C LEU A 863 -25.69 30.88 13.35
N THR A 864 -26.95 30.70 12.94
CA THR A 864 -28.05 31.64 13.25
C THR A 864 -28.72 31.32 14.60
N LYS A 865 -28.55 30.08 15.06
CA LYS A 865 -29.05 29.52 16.31
C LYS A 865 -27.89 28.90 17.10
N SER A 866 -27.99 28.90 18.42
CA SER A 866 -27.06 28.17 19.29
C SER A 866 -27.74 26.90 19.81
N PRO A 867 -27.08 25.73 19.76
CA PRO A 867 -27.54 24.54 20.47
C PRO A 867 -27.28 24.65 21.98
N ASP A 868 -27.91 23.77 22.75
CA ASP A 868 -27.78 23.69 24.21
C ASP A 868 -27.92 22.23 24.66
N CYS A 869 -27.03 21.79 25.55
CA CYS A 869 -27.01 20.47 26.18
C CYS A 869 -26.76 20.56 27.70
N ILE A 870 -26.92 21.73 28.31
CA ILE A 870 -26.73 21.95 29.75
C ILE A 870 -27.69 21.02 30.53
N GLY A 871 -27.11 20.12 31.33
CA GLY A 871 -27.87 19.14 32.11
C GLY A 871 -28.07 17.78 31.46
N TYR A 872 -27.57 17.59 30.23
CA TYR A 872 -27.57 16.30 29.51
C TYR A 872 -26.19 15.95 28.92
N ASN A 873 -25.21 16.84 29.07
CA ASN A 873 -23.83 16.69 28.57
C ASN A 873 -22.96 15.72 29.39
N TYR A 874 -23.51 14.59 29.85
CA TYR A 874 -22.77 13.54 30.53
C TYR A 874 -23.29 12.13 30.27
N ASN A 875 -22.39 11.16 30.45
CA ASN A 875 -22.57 9.75 30.14
C ASN A 875 -23.83 9.14 30.81
N GLY A 876 -24.64 8.40 30.04
CA GLY A 876 -25.84 7.68 30.49
C GLY A 876 -27.19 8.39 30.31
N ILE A 877 -27.24 9.73 30.27
CA ILE A 877 -28.49 10.47 29.98
C ILE A 877 -28.45 11.33 28.72
N CYS A 878 -27.30 11.40 28.05
CA CYS A 878 -27.09 12.27 26.89
C CYS A 878 -28.07 12.01 25.73
N ALA A 879 -28.37 10.74 25.47
CA ALA A 879 -29.36 10.31 24.47
C ALA A 879 -30.84 10.58 24.86
N THR A 880 -31.10 11.25 25.99
CA THR A 880 -32.46 11.63 26.41
C THR A 880 -32.84 13.08 26.03
N HIS A 881 -31.89 13.85 25.48
CA HIS A 881 -32.13 15.22 25.02
C HIS A 881 -31.56 15.46 23.63
N ASN A 882 -32.42 16.00 22.74
CA ASN A 882 -32.05 16.32 21.36
C ASN A 882 -31.94 17.83 21.20
N TRP A 883 -30.82 18.27 20.63
CA TRP A 883 -30.56 19.65 20.28
C TRP A 883 -30.71 19.87 18.78
N THR A 884 -30.97 21.12 18.37
CA THR A 884 -31.06 21.50 16.95
C THR A 884 -30.46 22.89 16.76
N THR A 885 -29.69 23.06 15.70
CA THR A 885 -29.11 24.33 15.27
C THR A 885 -29.49 24.64 13.82
N GLU A 886 -29.24 25.87 13.40
CA GLU A 886 -29.45 26.37 12.04
C GLU A 886 -28.19 27.15 11.64
N ALA A 887 -27.72 26.92 10.41
CA ALA A 887 -26.54 27.53 9.84
C ALA A 887 -26.83 28.10 8.45
N ASN A 888 -26.32 29.29 8.20
CA ASN A 888 -26.34 29.94 6.89
C ASN A 888 -24.98 29.77 6.23
N LEU A 889 -24.95 29.17 5.04
CA LEU A 889 -23.76 29.02 4.21
C LEU A 889 -23.90 29.79 2.91
N GLN A 890 -22.84 30.50 2.51
CA GLN A 890 -22.77 31.20 1.24
C GLN A 890 -21.32 31.36 0.82
N ASP A 891 -21.05 31.21 -0.46
CA ASP A 891 -19.86 31.81 -1.08
C ASP A 891 -20.30 32.85 -2.11
N GLU A 892 -19.59 33.98 -2.20
CA GLU A 892 -19.90 35.06 -3.15
C GLU A 892 -19.02 35.03 -4.41
N ALA A 893 -17.97 34.20 -4.45
CA ALA A 893 -16.95 34.15 -5.49
C ALA A 893 -17.15 32.93 -6.43
N SER A 894 -16.45 31.81 -6.22
CA SER A 894 -16.60 30.60 -7.04
C SER A 894 -17.90 29.82 -6.79
N GLY A 895 -18.64 30.15 -5.72
CA GLY A 895 -19.98 29.67 -5.43
C GLY A 895 -20.02 28.30 -4.75
N LEU A 896 -20.98 28.11 -3.84
CA LEU A 896 -21.09 26.93 -2.99
C LEU A 896 -21.42 25.67 -3.82
N TYR A 897 -20.60 24.63 -3.69
CA TYR A 897 -20.62 23.40 -4.49
C TYR A 897 -21.17 22.20 -3.71
N SER A 898 -20.69 21.97 -2.48
CA SER A 898 -21.21 20.93 -1.59
C SER A 898 -21.42 21.45 -0.16
N VAL A 899 -22.34 20.81 0.57
CA VAL A 899 -22.66 21.12 1.97
C VAL A 899 -22.98 19.81 2.68
N TYR A 900 -22.43 19.61 3.87
CA TYR A 900 -22.70 18.45 4.73
C TYR A 900 -22.40 18.77 6.20
N ALA A 901 -22.53 17.80 7.10
CA ALA A 901 -22.19 17.97 8.51
C ALA A 901 -21.56 16.69 9.07
N LYS A 902 -20.64 16.85 10.04
CA LYS A 902 -19.85 15.76 10.62
C LYS A 902 -19.81 15.86 12.16
N PRO A 903 -20.17 14.80 12.91
CA PRO A 903 -20.75 13.54 12.44
C PRO A 903 -22.15 13.76 11.85
N GLU A 904 -22.67 12.78 11.10
CA GLU A 904 -24.07 12.81 10.66
C GLU A 904 -24.99 12.84 11.90
N GLY A 905 -25.84 13.86 11.97
CA GLY A 905 -26.77 14.04 13.07
C GLY A 905 -28.04 13.22 12.91
N ASN A 906 -28.75 12.98 14.02
CA ASN A 906 -30.10 12.39 14.04
C ASN A 906 -31.11 13.08 13.11
N SER A 907 -30.85 14.31 12.67
CA SER A 907 -31.48 14.95 11.52
C SER A 907 -30.55 15.97 10.86
N VAL A 908 -30.33 15.86 9.55
CA VAL A 908 -29.68 16.91 8.74
C VAL A 908 -30.61 17.27 7.58
N ASN A 909 -30.90 18.56 7.41
CA ASN A 909 -31.75 19.08 6.34
C ASN A 909 -31.04 20.27 5.68
N ILE A 910 -30.89 20.23 4.36
CA ILE A 910 -30.12 21.21 3.57
C ILE A 910 -31.06 21.74 2.49
N ASP A 911 -31.20 23.07 2.39
CA ASP A 911 -32.00 23.69 1.34
C ASP A 911 -31.48 23.29 -0.04
N HIS A 912 -32.38 22.88 -0.95
CA HIS A 912 -31.96 22.38 -2.26
C HIS A 912 -31.36 23.50 -3.13
N PHE A 913 -30.08 23.35 -3.48
CA PHE A 913 -29.32 24.28 -4.31
C PHE A 913 -28.71 23.62 -5.54
N THR A 914 -28.29 24.43 -6.51
CA THR A 914 -27.48 24.01 -7.66
C THR A 914 -26.00 24.20 -7.31
N PRO A 915 -25.13 23.19 -7.43
CA PRO A 915 -23.70 23.34 -7.17
C PRO A 915 -23.06 24.45 -8.00
N GLY A 916 -22.27 25.31 -7.36
CA GLY A 916 -21.82 26.60 -7.92
C GLY A 916 -22.84 27.72 -7.71
N THR A 917 -23.52 27.77 -6.55
CA THR A 917 -24.47 28.83 -6.21
C THR A 917 -23.81 29.97 -5.42
N ASN A 918 -24.07 31.21 -5.81
CA ASN A 918 -23.66 32.39 -5.02
C ASN A 918 -24.81 32.91 -4.12
N GLU A 919 -25.95 32.22 -4.13
CA GLU A 919 -27.08 32.47 -3.22
C GLU A 919 -26.91 31.72 -1.89
N LEU A 920 -27.55 32.22 -0.82
CA LEU A 920 -27.53 31.65 0.52
C LEU A 920 -28.20 30.26 0.57
N VAL A 921 -27.53 29.30 1.22
CA VAL A 921 -28.06 27.96 1.54
C VAL A 921 -28.23 27.83 3.06
N ILE A 922 -29.38 27.34 3.51
CA ILE A 922 -29.68 27.12 4.93
C ILE A 922 -29.54 25.62 5.25
N VAL A 923 -28.94 25.32 6.40
CA VAL A 923 -28.80 23.97 6.97
C VAL A 923 -29.43 23.92 8.35
N GLU A 924 -30.40 23.03 8.55
CA GLU A 924 -30.84 22.61 9.88
C GLU A 924 -30.08 21.33 10.27
N TYR A 925 -29.41 21.33 11.41
CA TYR A 925 -28.73 20.16 11.97
C TYR A 925 -29.29 19.85 13.36
N GLY A 926 -29.44 18.57 13.68
CA GLY A 926 -29.85 18.11 15.00
C GLY A 926 -29.26 16.76 15.35
N ALA A 927 -28.84 16.62 16.60
CA ALA A 927 -28.33 15.39 17.19
C ALA A 927 -28.86 15.28 18.64
N ASP A 928 -28.46 14.23 19.35
CA ASP A 928 -28.63 14.16 20.81
C ASP A 928 -27.37 14.65 21.54
N CYS A 929 -27.48 14.86 22.85
CA CYS A 929 -26.39 15.42 23.65
C CYS A 929 -25.22 14.46 23.90
N CYS A 930 -25.20 13.26 23.32
CA CYS A 930 -23.96 12.47 23.26
C CYS A 930 -23.04 13.02 22.15
N THR A 931 -23.61 13.62 21.09
CA THR A 931 -22.91 14.45 20.11
C THR A 931 -22.84 15.89 20.63
N LEU A 932 -21.78 16.24 21.35
CA LEU A 932 -21.55 17.62 21.81
C LEU A 932 -20.69 18.46 20.85
N GLN A 933 -20.06 17.82 19.87
CA GLN A 933 -19.21 18.44 18.87
C GLN A 933 -19.66 18.05 17.46
N ALA A 934 -19.78 19.05 16.57
CA ALA A 934 -20.09 18.84 15.16
C ALA A 934 -19.58 20.00 14.30
N ASP A 935 -19.12 19.73 13.09
CA ASP A 935 -18.88 20.75 12.08
C ASP A 935 -20.01 20.71 11.04
N ILE A 936 -20.61 21.86 10.72
CA ILE A 936 -21.36 22.03 9.45
C ILE A 936 -20.40 22.63 8.44
N ILE A 937 -20.23 21.95 7.30
CA ILE A 937 -19.16 22.18 6.33
C ILE A 937 -19.79 22.58 4.99
N GLY A 938 -19.23 23.61 4.36
CA GLY A 938 -19.54 24.01 2.99
C GLY A 938 -18.26 24.16 2.18
N VAL A 939 -18.29 23.72 0.93
CA VAL A 939 -17.15 23.71 0.01
C VAL A 939 -17.55 24.44 -1.26
N ASP A 940 -16.70 25.36 -1.76
CA ASP A 940 -16.97 26.11 -3.00
C ASP A 940 -16.63 25.34 -4.29
N GLY A 941 -16.83 25.99 -5.45
CA GLY A 941 -16.55 25.42 -6.77
C GLY A 941 -15.08 25.13 -7.06
N GLN A 942 -14.17 25.65 -6.23
CA GLN A 942 -12.71 25.53 -6.28
C GLN A 942 -12.14 24.60 -5.19
N GLY A 943 -12.94 24.23 -4.18
CA GLY A 943 -12.57 23.37 -3.07
C GLY A 943 -12.28 24.10 -1.73
N ASN A 944 -12.39 25.43 -1.63
CA ASN A 944 -12.12 26.09 -0.34
C ASN A 944 -13.20 25.74 0.70
N VAL A 945 -12.79 25.49 1.95
CA VAL A 945 -13.67 24.95 3.00
C VAL A 945 -14.09 26.01 4.02
N GLY A 946 -15.39 26.28 4.08
CA GLY A 946 -16.05 27.02 5.14
C GLY A 946 -16.64 26.09 6.20
N LYS A 947 -16.48 26.42 7.49
CA LYS A 947 -17.02 25.63 8.60
C LYS A 947 -17.76 26.47 9.63
N CYS A 948 -18.90 25.97 10.09
CA CYS A 948 -19.49 26.32 11.38
C CYS A 948 -19.12 25.22 12.38
N ASN A 949 -18.11 25.46 13.20
CA ASN A 949 -17.80 24.58 14.32
C ASN A 949 -18.82 24.76 15.45
N ILE A 950 -19.34 23.65 15.94
CA ILE A 950 -20.20 23.55 17.12
C ILE A 950 -19.40 22.77 18.16
N ASP A 951 -19.04 23.42 19.25
CA ASP A 951 -18.41 22.79 20.41
C ASP A 951 -19.18 23.17 21.69
N MET A 952 -19.84 22.19 22.30
CA MET A 952 -20.50 22.30 23.60
C MET A 952 -19.65 21.69 24.74
N GLY A 953 -18.38 21.39 24.46
CA GLY A 953 -17.43 20.72 25.35
C GLY A 953 -17.43 19.20 25.21
N ILE A 954 -16.55 18.56 25.97
CA ILE A 954 -16.44 17.10 26.05
C ILE A 954 -17.61 16.48 26.81
N LEU A 955 -17.96 15.23 26.48
CA LEU A 955 -19.00 14.48 27.19
C LEU A 955 -18.50 14.10 28.59
N GLY A 956 -19.14 14.63 29.62
CA GLY A 956 -18.70 14.47 31.00
C GLY A 956 -18.87 13.05 31.53
N GLY A 957 -17.94 12.61 32.38
CA GLY A 957 -18.08 11.35 33.11
C GLY A 957 -18.00 10.06 32.26
N LEU A 958 -17.38 10.10 31.08
CA LEU A 958 -16.90 8.89 30.41
C LEU A 958 -15.75 8.30 31.22
N ILE A 959 -15.83 6.99 31.49
CA ILE A 959 -14.72 6.22 32.05
C ILE A 959 -13.88 5.71 30.90
N TYR A 960 -12.56 5.86 30.99
CA TYR A 960 -11.61 5.33 30.02
C TYR A 960 -10.40 4.72 30.73
N ASP A 961 -9.62 3.89 30.02
CA ASP A 961 -8.47 3.16 30.57
C ASP A 961 -8.80 2.29 31.80
N PHE A 962 -10.01 1.71 31.87
CA PHE A 962 -10.40 0.80 32.96
C PHE A 962 -9.75 -0.58 32.79
N LYS A 963 -8.69 -0.83 33.56
CA LYS A 963 -7.89 -2.05 33.46
C LYS A 963 -7.31 -2.49 34.81
N VAL A 964 -6.64 -3.63 34.76
CA VAL A 964 -6.04 -4.31 35.91
C VAL A 964 -4.57 -3.93 36.03
N ASP A 965 -4.23 -3.20 37.09
CA ASP A 965 -2.86 -2.73 37.36
C ASP A 965 -2.01 -3.85 37.98
N SER A 966 -2.60 -4.66 38.86
CA SER A 966 -1.96 -5.85 39.45
C SER A 966 -2.96 -6.81 40.10
N VAL A 967 -2.56 -8.08 40.23
CA VAL A 967 -3.36 -9.15 40.85
C VAL A 967 -2.63 -9.79 42.03
N GLY A 968 -3.40 -10.21 43.03
CA GLY A 968 -2.93 -10.98 44.18
C GLY A 968 -3.88 -12.11 44.56
N GLU A 969 -3.59 -12.78 45.68
CA GLU A 969 -4.25 -14.02 46.09
C GLU A 969 -5.76 -13.87 46.28
N SER A 970 -6.21 -12.73 46.82
CA SER A 970 -7.63 -12.44 47.11
C SER A 970 -7.95 -10.97 46.86
N TRP A 971 -7.17 -10.32 45.99
CA TRP A 971 -7.31 -8.92 45.65
C TRP A 971 -6.86 -8.62 44.22
N VAL A 972 -7.41 -7.55 43.65
CA VAL A 972 -7.05 -7.01 42.34
C VAL A 972 -7.01 -5.49 42.47
N VAL A 973 -5.92 -4.87 42.02
CA VAL A 973 -5.84 -3.42 41.86
C VAL A 973 -6.43 -3.07 40.51
N LEU A 974 -7.49 -2.28 40.53
CA LEU A 974 -8.15 -1.72 39.37
C LEU A 974 -7.79 -0.24 39.28
N HIS A 975 -7.61 0.27 38.07
CA HIS A 975 -7.52 1.70 37.86
C HIS A 975 -8.29 2.12 36.61
N TRP A 976 -8.69 3.39 36.57
CA TRP A 976 -9.40 4.02 35.47
C TRP A 976 -9.19 5.52 35.49
N ASN A 977 -9.44 6.16 34.35
CA ASN A 977 -9.52 7.61 34.25
C ASN A 977 -10.97 8.04 33.97
N ILE A 978 -11.25 9.34 34.18
CA ILE A 978 -12.58 9.91 33.93
C ILE A 978 -12.48 11.27 33.21
N THR A 979 -13.30 11.49 32.19
CA THR A 979 -13.39 12.82 31.55
C THR A 979 -14.03 13.84 32.50
N PRO A 980 -13.51 15.07 32.61
CA PRO A 980 -14.10 16.15 33.41
C PRO A 980 -15.61 16.31 33.19
N SER A 981 -16.38 16.34 34.28
CA SER A 981 -17.85 16.42 34.27
C SER A 981 -18.34 17.77 34.79
N ALA A 982 -19.43 18.28 34.23
CA ALA A 982 -20.15 19.44 34.77
C ALA A 982 -21.02 19.09 36.00
N TYR A 983 -21.18 17.79 36.29
CA TYR A 983 -21.92 17.25 37.43
C TYR A 983 -21.01 16.38 38.30
N ASP A 984 -21.06 16.61 39.61
CA ASP A 984 -20.27 15.86 40.59
C ASP A 984 -20.58 14.36 40.52
N ILE A 985 -19.52 13.54 40.42
CA ILE A 985 -19.63 12.09 40.54
C ILE A 985 -19.72 11.77 42.04
N LEU A 986 -20.87 11.24 42.47
CA LEU A 986 -21.11 10.89 43.87
C LEU A 986 -20.27 9.68 44.28
N TYR A 987 -20.14 8.71 43.39
CA TYR A 987 -19.36 7.47 43.54
C TYR A 987 -19.42 6.66 42.23
N PHE A 988 -18.65 5.59 42.17
CA PHE A 988 -18.75 4.52 41.18
C PHE A 988 -19.32 3.27 41.86
N ASN A 989 -20.29 2.60 41.26
CA ASN A 989 -20.63 1.23 41.65
C ASN A 989 -19.60 0.30 41.00
N LEU A 990 -18.81 -0.39 41.81
CA LEU A 990 -18.03 -1.54 41.34
C LEU A 990 -18.84 -2.81 41.61
N GLU A 991 -19.23 -3.48 40.53
CA GLU A 991 -19.85 -4.79 40.52
C GLU A 991 -18.79 -5.84 40.20
N ILE A 992 -18.80 -6.96 40.91
CA ILE A 992 -17.85 -8.06 40.71
C ILE A 992 -18.64 -9.35 40.52
N ASN A 993 -18.45 -10.03 39.39
CA ASN A 993 -19.22 -11.21 38.96
C ASN A 993 -20.75 -10.98 39.06
N ASP A 994 -21.23 -9.87 38.49
CA ASP A 994 -22.63 -9.41 38.53
C ASP A 994 -23.20 -9.11 39.93
N ILE A 995 -22.34 -9.01 40.96
CA ILE A 995 -22.72 -8.65 42.33
C ILE A 995 -22.20 -7.23 42.63
N ALA A 996 -23.12 -6.27 42.74
CA ALA A 996 -22.82 -4.92 43.22
C ALA A 996 -22.31 -4.97 44.68
N LEU A 997 -21.00 -4.75 44.87
CA LEU A 997 -20.32 -5.02 46.13
C LEU A 997 -20.01 -3.78 46.96
N HIS A 998 -19.56 -2.68 46.34
CA HIS A 998 -19.45 -1.40 47.04
C HIS A 998 -19.43 -0.15 46.13
N LYS A 999 -19.70 1.00 46.77
CA LYS A 999 -19.56 2.35 46.20
C LYS A 999 -18.13 2.85 46.40
N VAL A 1000 -17.37 3.05 45.33
CA VAL A 1000 -16.01 3.63 45.34
C VAL A 1000 -16.09 5.14 45.14
N THR A 1001 -15.30 5.93 45.88
CA THR A 1001 -15.25 7.40 45.71
C THR A 1001 -13.88 7.85 45.20
N CYS A 1002 -13.83 8.33 43.96
CA CYS A 1002 -12.65 8.99 43.38
C CYS A 1002 -12.94 10.49 43.21
N HIS A 1003 -11.92 11.34 43.41
CA HIS A 1003 -12.04 12.81 43.37
C HIS A 1003 -11.05 13.47 42.38
N ASP A 1004 -10.24 12.66 41.71
CA ASP A 1004 -9.20 13.07 40.75
C ASP A 1004 -9.52 12.48 39.36
N LEU A 1005 -8.81 12.91 38.31
CA LEU A 1005 -9.03 12.40 36.94
C LEU A 1005 -8.44 11.00 36.71
N TYR A 1006 -7.56 10.55 37.60
CA TYR A 1006 -7.03 9.18 37.68
C TYR A 1006 -7.52 8.55 38.99
N CYS A 1007 -8.07 7.34 38.89
CA CYS A 1007 -8.75 6.64 39.96
C CYS A 1007 -8.15 5.24 40.11
N LEU A 1008 -7.94 4.82 41.36
CA LEU A 1008 -7.43 3.49 41.71
C LEU A 1008 -8.24 2.93 42.88
N ASP A 1009 -8.61 1.66 42.78
CA ASP A 1009 -9.30 0.90 43.82
C ASP A 1009 -8.69 -0.49 43.99
N ILE A 1010 -8.91 -1.11 45.16
CA ILE A 1010 -8.41 -2.45 45.46
C ILE A 1010 -9.58 -3.34 45.86
N ALA A 1011 -10.15 -4.01 44.85
CA ALA A 1011 -11.10 -5.09 45.07
C ALA A 1011 -10.42 -6.16 45.95
N THR A 1012 -11.07 -6.53 47.05
CA THR A 1012 -10.51 -7.42 48.09
C THR A 1012 -11.52 -8.48 48.52
N TYR A 1013 -11.04 -9.55 49.17
CA TYR A 1013 -11.83 -10.73 49.54
C TYR A 1013 -12.35 -11.54 48.34
N LEU A 1014 -11.65 -11.44 47.21
CA LEU A 1014 -11.90 -12.23 46.01
C LEU A 1014 -11.54 -13.71 46.24
N GLU A 1015 -12.18 -14.61 45.51
CA GLU A 1015 -11.86 -16.04 45.56
C GLU A 1015 -10.51 -16.30 44.86
N PRO A 1016 -9.50 -16.90 45.53
CA PRO A 1016 -8.21 -17.20 44.92
C PRO A 1016 -8.32 -18.17 43.75
N CYS A 1017 -7.46 -18.00 42.77
CA CYS A 1017 -7.43 -18.79 41.54
C CYS A 1017 -8.75 -18.86 40.75
N ALA A 1018 -9.57 -17.81 40.83
CA ALA A 1018 -10.78 -17.64 40.03
C ALA A 1018 -10.71 -16.43 39.09
N VAL A 1019 -11.46 -16.50 38.00
CA VAL A 1019 -11.72 -15.35 37.11
C VAL A 1019 -12.65 -14.39 37.86
N GLN A 1020 -12.32 -13.10 37.82
CA GLN A 1020 -13.08 -12.03 38.45
C GLN A 1020 -13.47 -11.02 37.35
N ASN A 1021 -14.75 -10.93 37.07
CA ASN A 1021 -15.35 -9.99 36.12
C ASN A 1021 -15.68 -8.69 36.88
N PHE A 1022 -15.26 -7.54 36.35
CA PHE A 1022 -15.49 -6.24 36.97
C PHE A 1022 -16.30 -5.34 36.03
N ASN A 1023 -17.41 -4.80 36.52
CA ASN A 1023 -18.20 -3.78 35.84
C ASN A 1023 -18.24 -2.51 36.71
N LEU A 1024 -17.85 -1.38 36.13
CA LEU A 1024 -17.67 -0.12 36.84
C LEU A 1024 -18.62 0.93 36.27
N ILE A 1025 -19.64 1.29 37.05
CA ILE A 1025 -20.71 2.22 36.64
C ILE A 1025 -20.55 3.55 37.41
N PRO A 1026 -20.37 4.71 36.75
CA PRO A 1026 -20.31 6.00 37.42
C PRO A 1026 -21.72 6.43 37.86
N VAL A 1027 -21.85 7.15 38.97
CA VAL A 1027 -23.14 7.71 39.42
C VAL A 1027 -23.00 9.20 39.73
N PHE A 1028 -23.80 10.02 39.06
CA PHE A 1028 -23.79 11.48 39.11
C PHE A 1028 -24.88 12.03 40.02
N ASP A 1029 -24.66 13.23 40.57
CA ASP A 1029 -25.75 14.03 41.17
C ASP A 1029 -26.48 14.84 40.10
N ASN A 1030 -27.63 14.34 39.64
CA ASN A 1030 -28.53 15.13 38.80
C ASN A 1030 -29.51 15.93 39.67
N ASN A 1031 -29.15 17.16 40.05
CA ASN A 1031 -30.03 18.11 40.73
C ASN A 1031 -30.66 17.57 42.04
N GLY A 1032 -29.94 16.73 42.77
CA GLY A 1032 -30.37 16.06 44.01
C GLY A 1032 -30.84 14.61 43.84
N TYR A 1033 -30.54 13.96 42.72
CA TYR A 1033 -30.91 12.57 42.41
C TYR A 1033 -29.71 11.76 41.89
N GLU A 1034 -29.51 10.55 42.44
CA GLU A 1034 -28.51 9.59 41.94
C GLU A 1034 -28.89 9.14 40.51
N ALA A 1035 -28.08 9.50 39.51
CA ALA A 1035 -28.25 9.11 38.11
C ALA A 1035 -27.07 8.22 37.66
N PRO A 1036 -27.28 6.92 37.36
CA PRO A 1036 -26.22 6.05 36.86
C PRO A 1036 -25.87 6.37 35.40
N GLY A 1037 -24.57 6.37 35.08
CA GLY A 1037 -24.07 6.42 33.72
C GLY A 1037 -24.05 5.04 33.04
N PHE A 1038 -23.51 4.97 31.82
CA PHE A 1038 -23.08 3.69 31.26
C PHE A 1038 -21.76 3.25 31.91
N GLY A 1039 -21.68 1.97 32.27
CA GLY A 1039 -20.48 1.38 32.87
C GLY A 1039 -19.51 0.80 31.84
N VAL A 1040 -18.31 0.47 32.31
CA VAL A 1040 -17.24 -0.17 31.53
C VAL A 1040 -16.78 -1.47 32.19
N PHE A 1041 -16.27 -2.40 31.39
CA PHE A 1041 -15.96 -3.77 31.80
C PHE A 1041 -14.45 -4.07 31.76
N THR A 1042 -13.95 -4.86 32.71
CA THR A 1042 -12.63 -5.50 32.64
C THR A 1042 -12.63 -6.82 33.42
N GLN A 1043 -11.60 -7.66 33.25
CA GLN A 1043 -11.50 -8.96 33.94
C GLN A 1043 -10.08 -9.27 34.42
N ALA A 1044 -9.96 -10.02 35.52
CA ALA A 1044 -8.69 -10.47 36.07
C ALA A 1044 -8.74 -11.94 36.50
N ILE A 1045 -7.58 -12.55 36.73
CA ILE A 1045 -7.46 -13.84 37.44
C ILE A 1045 -6.60 -13.60 38.69
N THR A 1046 -7.16 -13.92 39.86
CA THR A 1046 -6.44 -13.86 41.16
C THR A 1046 -5.39 -14.96 41.26
N SER A 1047 -4.26 -14.71 41.92
CA SER A 1047 -3.16 -15.66 42.05
C SER A 1047 -3.33 -16.70 43.18
N GLU A 1048 -2.36 -17.61 43.34
CA GLU A 1048 -2.28 -18.58 44.43
C GLU A 1048 -1.03 -18.35 45.32
N ALA A 1049 -1.16 -18.59 46.63
CA ALA A 1049 -0.16 -18.24 47.65
C ALA A 1049 1.08 -19.15 47.61
N GLU A 1050 0.86 -20.47 47.65
CA GLU A 1050 1.84 -21.51 47.32
C GLU A 1050 1.32 -22.21 46.05
N PRO A 1051 2.14 -22.39 45.01
CA PRO A 1051 1.65 -22.91 43.74
C PRO A 1051 1.20 -24.37 43.84
N SER A 1052 0.06 -24.67 43.22
CA SER A 1052 -0.58 -25.98 43.29
C SER A 1052 0.24 -27.01 42.52
N ALA A 1053 0.67 -28.06 43.23
CA ALA A 1053 1.52 -29.10 42.66
C ALA A 1053 0.89 -29.74 41.41
N PRO A 1054 1.67 -29.97 40.33
CA PRO A 1054 1.24 -30.75 39.17
C PRO A 1054 0.65 -32.10 39.59
N TYR A 1055 -0.36 -32.57 38.86
CA TYR A 1055 -1.06 -33.82 39.19
C TYR A 1055 -1.27 -34.71 37.96
N ASN A 1056 -1.81 -35.92 38.16
CA ASN A 1056 -2.05 -36.93 37.12
C ASN A 1056 -0.84 -37.20 36.19
N GLY A 1057 0.37 -37.16 36.74
CA GLY A 1057 1.62 -37.39 36.01
C GLY A 1057 1.71 -38.77 35.36
N THR A 1058 2.01 -38.80 34.06
CA THR A 1058 2.32 -40.02 33.30
C THR A 1058 3.58 -39.86 32.45
N GLU A 1059 4.42 -40.88 32.43
CA GLU A 1059 5.34 -41.12 31.31
C GLU A 1059 4.49 -41.52 30.08
N ILE A 1060 4.65 -40.79 28.98
CA ILE A 1060 3.93 -41.03 27.71
C ILE A 1060 4.73 -41.98 26.82
N ASP A 1061 6.05 -41.77 26.73
CA ASP A 1061 6.95 -42.47 25.82
C ASP A 1061 8.38 -42.48 26.37
N ALA A 1062 9.17 -43.49 25.98
CA ALA A 1062 10.59 -43.57 26.27
C ALA A 1062 11.35 -44.21 25.10
N THR A 1063 12.46 -43.60 24.70
CA THR A 1063 13.36 -44.12 23.66
C THR A 1063 14.68 -44.57 24.28
N GLU A 1064 15.69 -44.92 23.48
CA GLU A 1064 17.03 -45.20 24.00
C GLU A 1064 17.70 -43.97 24.66
N THR A 1065 17.31 -42.74 24.30
CA THR A 1065 18.00 -41.51 24.77
C THR A 1065 17.05 -40.38 25.23
N THR A 1066 15.75 -40.64 25.29
CA THR A 1066 14.72 -39.68 25.77
C THR A 1066 13.69 -40.35 26.66
N ILE A 1067 13.09 -39.58 27.56
CA ILE A 1067 11.87 -39.95 28.31
C ILE A 1067 10.91 -38.77 28.23
N THR A 1068 9.68 -39.01 27.80
CA THR A 1068 8.63 -38.00 27.64
C THR A 1068 7.63 -38.13 28.78
N ILE A 1069 7.51 -37.06 29.58
CA ILE A 1069 6.59 -36.99 30.71
C ILE A 1069 5.53 -35.90 30.49
N ALA A 1070 4.34 -36.08 31.06
CA ALA A 1070 3.30 -35.06 31.09
C ALA A 1070 2.50 -35.11 32.38
N TRP A 1071 1.78 -34.02 32.66
CA TRP A 1071 0.97 -33.80 33.85
C TRP A 1071 -0.24 -32.93 33.53
N GLU A 1072 -1.12 -32.78 34.51
CA GLU A 1072 -2.21 -31.80 34.51
C GLU A 1072 -1.87 -30.64 35.46
N ALA A 1073 -2.37 -29.44 35.13
CA ALA A 1073 -2.09 -28.18 35.82
C ALA A 1073 -3.29 -27.70 36.66
N SER A 1074 -3.03 -26.83 37.64
CA SER A 1074 -4.10 -26.02 38.24
C SER A 1074 -4.42 -24.81 37.34
N LEU A 1075 -5.53 -24.11 37.62
CA LEU A 1075 -5.92 -22.91 36.87
C LEU A 1075 -4.90 -21.75 36.96
N CYS A 1076 -3.98 -21.78 37.92
CA CYS A 1076 -2.98 -20.73 38.17
C CYS A 1076 -1.54 -21.14 37.86
N SER A 1077 -1.31 -22.40 37.51
CA SER A 1077 0.04 -22.95 37.31
C SER A 1077 0.46 -22.80 35.84
N SER A 1078 0.99 -21.62 35.48
CA SER A 1078 1.41 -21.28 34.11
C SER A 1078 2.89 -21.54 33.79
N LEU A 1079 3.71 -21.85 34.81
CA LEU A 1079 5.14 -22.14 34.68
C LEU A 1079 5.50 -23.36 35.53
N PHE A 1080 6.33 -24.24 34.96
CA PHE A 1080 6.83 -25.44 35.60
C PHE A 1080 8.35 -25.52 35.52
N GLN A 1081 8.95 -26.28 36.45
CA GLN A 1081 10.35 -26.70 36.40
C GLN A 1081 10.43 -28.21 36.52
N VAL A 1082 11.21 -28.83 35.62
CA VAL A 1082 11.49 -30.26 35.55
C VAL A 1082 12.94 -30.48 35.95
N CYS A 1083 13.18 -31.12 37.10
CA CYS A 1083 14.51 -31.46 37.60
C CYS A 1083 14.76 -32.96 37.49
N TYR A 1084 15.73 -33.40 36.68
CA TYR A 1084 15.95 -34.83 36.39
C TYR A 1084 17.39 -35.30 36.65
N TYR A 1085 17.54 -36.55 37.10
CA TYR A 1085 18.82 -37.17 37.48
C TYR A 1085 18.79 -38.69 37.35
N GLU A 1086 19.95 -39.34 37.13
CA GLU A 1086 20.00 -40.81 37.08
C GLU A 1086 19.79 -41.39 38.49
N VAL A 1087 19.08 -42.52 38.59
CA VAL A 1087 18.71 -43.18 39.86
C VAL A 1087 19.92 -43.60 40.72
N ILE A 1088 21.13 -43.57 40.18
CA ILE A 1088 22.39 -43.85 40.88
C ILE A 1088 23.11 -42.59 41.41
N ASP A 1089 22.68 -41.40 41.02
CA ASP A 1089 23.26 -40.12 41.42
C ASP A 1089 22.50 -39.49 42.62
N GLU A 1090 23.18 -38.58 43.33
CA GLU A 1090 22.55 -37.75 44.36
C GLU A 1090 21.62 -36.71 43.69
N PRO A 1091 20.41 -36.43 44.23
CA PRO A 1091 19.48 -35.44 43.65
C PRO A 1091 20.05 -34.02 43.52
N SER A 1092 21.12 -33.69 44.23
CA SER A 1092 21.86 -32.43 44.09
C SER A 1092 22.55 -32.26 42.73
N ASN A 1093 22.63 -33.31 41.91
CA ASN A 1093 23.20 -33.31 40.58
C ASN A 1093 22.13 -33.17 39.47
N ALA A 1094 20.86 -32.91 39.83
CA ALA A 1094 19.78 -32.81 38.86
C ALA A 1094 19.97 -31.66 37.86
N ILE A 1095 19.65 -31.95 36.60
CA ILE A 1095 19.51 -30.94 35.55
C ILE A 1095 18.08 -30.41 35.64
N CYS A 1096 17.93 -29.10 35.81
CA CYS A 1096 16.64 -28.44 36.01
C CYS A 1096 16.34 -27.46 34.87
N GLU A 1097 15.26 -27.70 34.14
CA GLU A 1097 14.80 -26.88 33.02
C GLU A 1097 13.37 -26.35 33.27
N GLN A 1098 12.99 -25.24 32.66
CA GLN A 1098 11.67 -24.62 32.83
C GLN A 1098 10.82 -24.74 31.56
N THR A 1099 9.51 -24.87 31.73
CA THR A 1099 8.54 -24.97 30.63
C THR A 1099 7.19 -24.38 31.04
N THR A 1100 6.47 -23.78 30.10
CA THR A 1100 5.06 -23.36 30.27
C THR A 1100 4.07 -24.44 29.80
N GLN A 1101 4.55 -25.48 29.10
CA GLN A 1101 3.74 -26.62 28.66
C GLN A 1101 3.58 -27.64 29.79
N THR A 1102 2.47 -28.38 29.81
CA THR A 1102 2.24 -29.47 30.78
C THR A 1102 2.82 -30.82 30.35
N SER A 1103 3.76 -30.80 29.40
CA SER A 1103 4.52 -31.95 28.94
C SER A 1103 5.97 -31.55 28.67
N PHE A 1104 6.91 -32.47 28.89
CA PHE A 1104 8.34 -32.24 28.72
C PHE A 1104 9.04 -33.49 28.21
N VAL A 1105 9.89 -33.32 27.18
CA VAL A 1105 10.74 -34.38 26.64
C VAL A 1105 12.13 -34.22 27.23
N ILE A 1106 12.49 -35.10 28.17
CA ILE A 1106 13.83 -35.18 28.73
C ILE A 1106 14.75 -35.80 27.68
N ARG A 1107 15.85 -35.13 27.33
CA ARG A 1107 16.73 -35.50 26.20
C ARG A 1107 18.18 -35.75 26.65
N GLY A 1108 18.95 -36.43 25.79
CA GLY A 1108 20.38 -36.68 26.01
C GLY A 1108 20.68 -37.74 27.09
N LEU A 1109 19.69 -38.57 27.43
CA LEU A 1109 19.80 -39.60 28.46
C LEU A 1109 20.69 -40.75 27.99
N SER A 1110 21.33 -41.44 28.94
CA SER A 1110 22.12 -42.64 28.65
C SER A 1110 21.22 -43.85 28.39
N ILE A 1111 21.59 -44.68 27.41
CA ILE A 1111 20.84 -45.89 27.03
C ILE A 1111 20.74 -46.90 28.18
N CYS A 1112 19.60 -47.57 28.31
CA CYS A 1112 19.37 -48.63 29.30
C CYS A 1112 19.59 -48.19 30.76
N LYS A 1113 19.23 -46.94 31.11
CA LYS A 1113 19.38 -46.35 32.45
C LYS A 1113 18.04 -45.86 33.00
N ALA A 1114 17.93 -45.87 34.33
CA ALA A 1114 16.75 -45.40 35.04
C ALA A 1114 16.96 -43.98 35.57
N TYR A 1115 15.96 -43.13 35.41
CA TYR A 1115 15.98 -41.71 35.79
C TYR A 1115 14.80 -41.37 36.71
N PHE A 1116 15.04 -40.47 37.67
CA PHE A 1116 13.99 -39.72 38.33
C PHE A 1116 13.83 -38.36 37.65
N ALA A 1117 12.60 -37.86 37.60
CA ALA A 1117 12.33 -36.47 37.25
C ALA A 1117 11.26 -35.91 38.20
N ASP A 1118 11.56 -34.77 38.79
CA ASP A 1118 10.73 -34.08 39.76
C ASP A 1118 10.18 -32.82 39.12
N VAL A 1119 8.85 -32.72 39.01
CA VAL A 1119 8.17 -31.58 38.38
C VAL A 1119 7.44 -30.73 39.41
N VAL A 1120 7.76 -29.44 39.44
CA VAL A 1120 7.11 -28.45 40.30
C VAL A 1120 6.48 -27.35 39.45
N SER A 1121 5.34 -26.81 39.88
CA SER A 1121 4.85 -25.51 39.39
C SER A 1121 5.58 -24.39 40.13
N ILE A 1122 5.83 -23.27 39.45
CA ILE A 1122 6.54 -22.11 39.98
C ILE A 1122 5.64 -20.88 39.87
N ASN A 1123 5.47 -20.15 40.98
CA ASN A 1123 4.75 -18.87 40.97
C ASN A 1123 5.70 -17.70 40.56
N PRO A 1124 5.18 -16.52 40.20
CA PRO A 1124 6.00 -15.38 39.77
C PRO A 1124 7.04 -14.87 40.80
N SER A 1125 6.94 -15.26 42.08
CA SER A 1125 7.97 -14.97 43.10
C SER A 1125 9.14 -15.98 43.13
N GLY A 1126 9.14 -16.98 42.25
CA GLY A 1126 10.15 -18.04 42.23
C GLY A 1126 9.98 -19.09 43.33
N THR A 1127 8.79 -19.20 43.93
CA THR A 1127 8.48 -20.26 44.89
C THR A 1127 7.96 -21.49 44.15
N SER A 1128 8.47 -22.67 44.50
CA SER A 1128 8.09 -23.96 43.90
C SER A 1128 7.02 -24.69 44.71
N SER A 1129 6.19 -25.47 44.04
CA SER A 1129 5.24 -26.39 44.65
C SER A 1129 5.92 -27.60 45.30
N PRO A 1130 5.17 -28.45 46.04
CA PRO A 1130 5.53 -29.86 46.20
C PRO A 1130 5.75 -30.54 44.84
N ASP A 1131 6.59 -31.57 44.81
CA ASP A 1131 7.09 -32.21 43.59
C ASP A 1131 6.28 -33.42 43.13
N LEU A 1132 5.83 -33.37 41.88
CA LEU A 1132 5.28 -34.52 41.16
C LEU A 1132 6.44 -35.37 40.64
N LYS A 1133 6.65 -36.53 41.27
CA LYS A 1133 7.77 -37.43 40.96
C LYS A 1133 7.43 -38.41 39.84
N PHE A 1134 8.29 -38.47 38.84
CA PHE A 1134 8.32 -39.44 37.76
C PHE A 1134 9.51 -40.39 37.94
N TYR A 1135 9.35 -41.63 37.48
CA TYR A 1135 10.42 -42.61 37.36
C TYR A 1135 10.27 -43.30 36.01
N GLY A 1136 11.32 -43.22 35.19
CA GLY A 1136 11.35 -43.80 33.85
C GLY A 1136 12.66 -44.51 33.54
N VAL A 1137 12.67 -45.29 32.47
CA VAL A 1137 13.84 -46.09 32.06
C VAL A 1137 14.03 -45.98 30.56
N THR A 1138 15.17 -45.46 30.11
CA THR A 1138 15.50 -45.44 28.68
C THR A 1138 15.60 -46.86 28.14
N LEU A 1139 15.14 -47.05 26.90
CA LEU A 1139 15.16 -48.36 26.27
C LEU A 1139 16.60 -48.89 26.12
N CYS A 1140 16.72 -50.20 26.21
CA CYS A 1140 17.95 -50.92 25.95
C CYS A 1140 17.91 -51.41 24.48
N PRO A 1141 18.96 -51.19 23.68
CA PRO A 1141 19.00 -51.69 22.30
C PRO A 1141 18.79 -53.21 22.28
N GLY A 1142 17.85 -53.65 21.45
CA GLY A 1142 17.47 -55.05 21.35
C GLY A 1142 18.59 -55.94 20.80
N PRO A 1143 18.53 -57.27 21.03
CA PRO A 1143 19.46 -58.19 20.38
C PRO A 1143 19.26 -58.17 18.86
N THR A 1144 20.32 -57.93 18.12
CA THR A 1144 20.33 -57.97 16.64
C THR A 1144 20.18 -59.41 16.13
N GLU A 1145 19.19 -59.66 15.28
CA GLU A 1145 19.16 -60.75 14.29
C GLU A 1145 19.15 -60.17 12.86
#